data_AF-A0A951WGI7-F1
#
_entry.id   AF-A0A951WGI7-F1
#
_cell.length_a   1.000
_cell.length_b   1.000
_cell.length_c   1.000
_cell.angle_alpha   90.00
_cell.angle_beta   90.00
_cell.angle_gamma   90.00
#
_symmetry.space_group_name_H-M   'P 1'
#
loop_
_entity.id
_entity.type
_entity.pdbx_description
1 polymer ?
#
loop_
_entity_poly.entity_id
_entity_poly.type
_entity_poly.pdbx_seq_one_letter_code
_entity_poly.pdbx_strand_id
1 'polypeptide(L)'
;MKKYYLLAGIVCCLLTGTSAQNPGDEVFSGTQVHSVNIQFYYPNYWDSLTYYYNLGTEIYIPARVIINGDAPMDSVGVRLKGNSSYSHPNNKKSIRLSFDKFKDDQKWDGLKGVHLNNQYGDPTFMREKLYLDFCRDNGIAAPRANYANISFNDTLYGFYSVIEHVNKPFLSSRFGNKNGDLFKAVDAFDGVQASSNFTWHTAVPDSYFVRYELKTEGSSTAWGNLIRVLDTLNNGTNSYESLTEQINTDALFKAIATDLLFGNLDSYSNSGRNFYFYFNTATSKMEWIIWDVGLSFGGYFGGIANYENLSITYLLSQAQRPLMAKMYQNPQLKTEYLNTLCYLFKDNFTPEKLGAKIDSLASVIRPFVYADSRKQFSNTQFEMNLFSDLQVPNIGGGARIPGLKSFITQRAQSVRTQLNNLGIFCVLPAESGELVINEFMADNDTIPDPDGETDDWIEIYNTTNRTIDLSGMYLSDKMTQPTKWQFPQGTTIEPDGYLIVWADEDSTQAGLHANFKLSASGESILLSNVDLSVLDSVTFGAQTTNLAMARMPNGTGEFRQQPPTPGYNNELPSAVLSTTELPGTFRIRQNYPNPFNPLTKVDFSLPNTGWVVVSLYDITGALVATLLNGEMIGGEHSVTVNGNNLHSGVYFLKITQGKNTGVIKMTLLK
;
A
#
# COMPACT_ATOMS: atom_id res chain seq x y z
N MET A 1 -27.89 61.18 26.83
CA MET A 1 -26.49 60.68 26.88
C MET A 1 -26.51 59.20 26.58
N LYS A 2 -25.83 58.78 25.49
CA LYS A 2 -25.90 57.45 24.89
C LYS A 2 -25.13 56.41 25.72
N LYS A 3 -25.73 55.24 25.95
CA LYS A 3 -25.05 54.02 26.46
C LYS A 3 -24.30 53.36 25.30
N TYR A 4 -23.00 53.16 25.45
CA TYR A 4 -22.18 52.37 24.52
C TYR A 4 -22.11 50.92 25.00
N TYR A 5 -22.45 50.00 24.11
CA TYR A 5 -22.24 48.56 24.28
C TYR A 5 -20.77 48.22 24.01
N LEU A 6 -20.15 47.46 24.91
CA LEU A 6 -18.83 46.86 24.74
C LEU A 6 -18.99 45.61 23.85
N LEU A 7 -18.43 45.64 22.64
CA LEU A 7 -18.22 44.44 21.81
C LEU A 7 -16.83 43.89 22.13
N ALA A 8 -16.77 42.74 22.80
CA ALA A 8 -15.54 41.97 22.95
C ALA A 8 -15.25 41.26 21.63
N GLY A 9 -14.30 41.79 20.86
CA GLY A 9 -13.74 41.10 19.70
C GLY A 9 -12.80 39.99 20.17
N ILE A 10 -13.22 38.74 20.02
CA ILE A 10 -12.33 37.59 20.06
C ILE A 10 -11.46 37.67 18.80
N VAL A 11 -10.21 38.10 18.96
CA VAL A 11 -9.18 37.90 17.94
C VAL A 11 -8.85 36.42 17.96
N CYS A 12 -9.50 35.66 17.07
CA CYS A 12 -9.09 34.31 16.73
C CYS A 12 -7.76 34.43 15.96
N CYS A 13 -6.64 34.45 16.68
CA CYS A 13 -5.34 34.16 16.09
C CYS A 13 -5.38 32.70 15.64
N LEU A 14 -5.81 32.47 14.40
CA LEU A 14 -5.45 31.27 13.65
C LEU A 14 -3.93 31.28 13.53
N LEU A 15 -3.26 30.61 14.47
CA LEU A 15 -1.90 30.14 14.30
C LEU A 15 -1.95 29.09 13.18
N THR A 16 -1.90 29.55 11.93
CA THR A 16 -1.47 28.69 10.84
C THR A 16 -0.01 28.37 11.12
N GLY A 17 0.23 27.23 11.78
CA GLY A 17 1.55 26.65 11.85
C GLY A 17 2.00 26.32 10.43
N THR A 18 2.64 27.27 9.75
CA THR A 18 3.38 26.96 8.54
C THR A 18 4.59 26.16 8.99
N SER A 19 4.50 24.83 8.93
CA SER A 19 5.69 23.98 8.94
C SER A 19 6.62 24.53 7.85
N ALA A 20 7.88 24.83 8.19
CA ALA A 20 8.85 25.26 7.20
C ALA A 20 8.98 24.17 6.12
N GLN A 21 8.80 24.55 4.86
CA GLN A 21 8.95 23.68 3.69
C GLN A 21 10.37 23.09 3.64
N ASN A 22 10.48 21.78 3.44
CA ASN A 22 11.79 21.15 3.29
C ASN A 22 12.32 21.40 1.87
N PRO A 23 13.65 21.47 1.68
CA PRO A 23 14.25 21.58 0.35
C PRO A 23 13.72 20.50 -0.59
N GLY A 24 13.22 20.86 -1.77
CA GLY A 24 12.75 19.98 -2.83
C GLY A 24 11.29 19.54 -2.74
N ASP A 25 10.54 19.99 -1.73
CA ASP A 25 9.14 19.60 -1.57
C ASP A 25 8.28 20.00 -2.78
N GLU A 26 8.50 21.16 -3.41
CA GLU A 26 7.79 21.53 -4.63
C GLU A 26 8.21 20.66 -5.81
N VAL A 27 9.52 20.46 -5.98
CA VAL A 27 10.10 19.64 -7.07
C VAL A 27 9.56 18.22 -7.05
N PHE A 28 9.37 17.65 -5.86
CA PHE A 28 8.96 16.26 -5.70
C PHE A 28 7.51 16.10 -5.23
N SER A 29 6.71 17.17 -5.29
CA SER A 29 5.28 17.10 -4.96
C SER A 29 4.51 16.39 -6.07
N GLY A 30 3.75 15.36 -5.71
CA GLY A 30 2.95 14.59 -6.64
C GLY A 30 3.74 13.97 -7.81
N THR A 31 3.14 13.95 -8.98
CA THR A 31 3.79 13.56 -10.24
C THR A 31 3.85 14.76 -11.17
N GLN A 32 5.04 15.14 -11.58
CA GLN A 32 5.29 16.29 -12.45
C GLN A 32 6.35 15.95 -13.50
N VAL A 33 6.32 16.70 -14.60
CA VAL A 33 7.37 16.69 -15.62
C VAL A 33 7.91 18.10 -15.74
N HIS A 34 9.09 18.34 -15.20
CA HIS A 34 9.75 19.65 -15.29
C HIS A 34 10.36 19.87 -16.68
N SER A 35 10.40 21.10 -17.15
CA SER A 35 11.25 21.45 -18.29
C SER A 35 12.62 21.89 -17.78
N VAL A 36 13.69 21.28 -18.28
CA VAL A 36 15.07 21.62 -17.90
C VAL A 36 15.87 21.89 -19.16
N ASN A 37 16.15 23.15 -19.44
CA ASN A 37 16.93 23.57 -20.59
C ASN A 37 18.34 23.95 -20.14
N ILE A 38 19.33 23.18 -20.60
CA ILE A 38 20.75 23.36 -20.28
C ILE A 38 21.43 24.00 -21.48
N GLN A 39 21.80 25.26 -21.33
CA GLN A 39 22.45 26.09 -22.34
C GLN A 39 23.96 26.13 -22.07
N PHE A 40 24.72 25.41 -22.90
CA PHE A 40 26.17 25.36 -22.80
C PHE A 40 26.82 26.55 -23.49
N TYR A 41 27.89 27.09 -22.91
CA TYR A 41 28.58 28.28 -23.43
C TYR A 41 29.42 28.02 -24.69
N TYR A 42 29.71 26.74 -24.99
CA TYR A 42 30.60 26.36 -26.09
C TYR A 42 29.97 25.22 -26.91
N PRO A 43 30.15 25.20 -28.25
CA PRO A 43 29.51 24.22 -29.12
C PRO A 43 30.03 22.78 -28.94
N ASN A 44 31.27 22.59 -28.49
CA ASN A 44 31.89 21.27 -28.27
C ASN A 44 31.69 20.72 -26.84
N TYR A 45 30.68 21.19 -26.12
CA TYR A 45 30.39 20.79 -24.73
C TYR A 45 30.31 19.26 -24.55
N TRP A 46 29.79 18.54 -25.56
CA TRP A 46 29.62 17.09 -25.50
C TRP A 46 30.97 16.35 -25.45
N ASP A 47 31.96 16.81 -26.21
CA ASP A 47 33.31 16.23 -26.21
C ASP A 47 33.96 16.42 -24.85
N SER A 48 33.79 17.60 -24.22
CA SER A 48 34.29 17.85 -22.87
C SER A 48 33.61 16.97 -21.82
N LEU A 49 32.28 16.87 -21.87
CA LEU A 49 31.50 16.02 -20.95
C LEU A 49 31.93 14.55 -21.03
N THR A 50 32.11 14.02 -22.23
CA THR A 50 32.53 12.63 -22.44
C THR A 50 34.00 12.40 -22.10
N TYR A 51 34.88 13.35 -22.41
CA TYR A 51 36.29 13.31 -22.02
C TYR A 51 36.47 13.22 -20.51
N TYR A 52 35.85 14.13 -19.74
CA TYR A 52 35.98 14.13 -18.28
C TYR A 52 35.40 12.89 -17.62
N TYR A 53 34.30 12.37 -18.16
CA TYR A 53 33.75 11.10 -17.72
C TYR A 53 34.73 9.94 -17.96
N ASN A 54 35.32 9.85 -19.16
CA ASN A 54 36.26 8.77 -19.52
C ASN A 54 37.57 8.81 -18.73
N LEU A 55 37.96 9.97 -18.22
CA LEU A 55 39.07 10.07 -17.26
C LEU A 55 38.74 9.50 -15.87
N GLY A 56 37.49 9.11 -15.62
CA GLY A 56 37.01 8.69 -14.29
C GLY A 56 36.95 9.84 -13.29
N THR A 57 36.94 11.09 -13.77
CA THR A 57 36.97 12.28 -12.91
C THR A 57 35.56 12.84 -12.67
N GLU A 58 35.29 13.32 -11.46
CA GLU A 58 34.03 14.02 -11.14
C GLU A 58 34.09 15.53 -11.49
N ILE A 59 34.70 15.88 -12.61
CA ILE A 59 34.83 17.27 -13.07
C ILE A 59 33.49 17.75 -13.65
N TYR A 60 33.08 18.96 -13.26
CA TYR A 60 31.90 19.65 -13.78
C TYR A 60 32.31 20.72 -14.79
N ILE A 61 31.50 20.92 -15.82
CA ILE A 61 31.57 22.11 -16.68
C ILE A 61 30.41 23.05 -16.36
N PRO A 62 30.58 24.38 -16.48
CA PRO A 62 29.51 25.33 -16.22
C PRO A 62 28.54 25.40 -17.41
N ALA A 63 27.25 25.57 -17.12
CA ALA A 63 26.21 25.89 -18.09
C ALA A 63 25.17 26.84 -17.48
N ARG A 64 24.40 27.51 -18.34
CA ARG A 64 23.19 28.23 -17.92
C ARG A 64 22.02 27.26 -17.95
N VAL A 65 21.19 27.24 -16.90
CA VAL A 65 20.05 26.32 -16.78
C VAL A 65 18.77 27.09 -16.54
N ILE A 66 17.75 26.80 -17.34
CA ILE A 66 16.39 27.34 -17.20
C ILE A 66 15.49 26.17 -16.82
N ILE A 67 14.77 26.29 -15.71
CA ILE A 67 13.86 25.26 -15.21
C ILE A 67 12.45 25.82 -15.26
N ASN A 68 11.49 25.08 -15.83
CA ASN A 68 10.07 25.47 -15.93
C ASN A 68 9.81 26.84 -16.60
N GLY A 69 10.78 27.37 -17.35
CA GLY A 69 10.70 28.72 -17.94
C GLY A 69 11.05 29.86 -16.97
N ASP A 70 11.50 29.54 -15.77
CA ASP A 70 11.89 30.50 -14.73
C ASP A 70 13.18 31.27 -15.10
N ALA A 71 13.53 32.25 -14.26
CA ALA A 71 14.77 33.00 -14.42
C ALA A 71 15.99 32.06 -14.51
N PRO A 72 16.88 32.25 -15.49
CA PRO A 72 18.00 31.35 -15.72
C PRO A 72 19.02 31.37 -14.57
N MET A 73 19.41 30.19 -14.13
CA MET A 73 20.53 29.94 -13.23
C MET A 73 21.81 29.86 -14.04
N ASP A 74 22.74 30.77 -13.81
CA ASP A 74 24.00 30.84 -14.57
C ASP A 74 25.14 30.12 -13.82
N SER A 75 26.05 29.48 -14.55
CA SER A 75 27.17 28.71 -13.99
C SER A 75 26.73 27.52 -13.12
N VAL A 76 25.69 26.81 -13.52
CA VAL A 76 25.32 25.51 -12.92
C VAL A 76 26.34 24.47 -13.36
N GLY A 77 26.82 23.65 -12.42
CA GLY A 77 27.71 22.53 -12.74
C GLY A 77 26.97 21.39 -13.41
N VAL A 78 27.47 20.95 -14.57
CA VAL A 78 26.96 19.81 -15.34
C VAL A 78 28.07 18.77 -15.51
N ARG A 79 27.75 17.50 -15.25
CA ARG A 79 28.62 16.37 -15.60
C ARG A 79 27.82 15.13 -15.98
N LEU A 80 28.45 14.22 -16.72
CA LEU A 80 27.89 12.88 -16.95
C LEU A 80 28.10 11.98 -15.73
N LYS A 81 27.24 10.98 -15.58
CA LYS A 81 27.31 9.95 -14.54
C LYS A 81 26.75 8.62 -15.04
N GLY A 82 26.83 7.62 -14.17
CA GLY A 82 26.31 6.27 -14.40
C GLY A 82 27.46 5.30 -14.56
N ASN A 83 27.19 4.01 -14.33
CA ASN A 83 28.10 2.94 -14.70
C ASN A 83 27.47 2.15 -15.86
N SER A 84 26.68 1.12 -15.56
CA SER A 84 25.89 0.38 -16.56
C SER A 84 24.98 1.31 -17.38
N SER A 85 24.37 2.31 -16.73
CA SER A 85 23.51 3.30 -17.40
C SER A 85 24.26 4.23 -18.35
N TYR A 86 25.59 4.33 -18.26
CA TYR A 86 26.38 5.04 -19.27
C TYR A 86 26.37 4.30 -20.61
N SER A 87 26.18 2.98 -20.61
CA SER A 87 26.05 2.15 -21.82
C SER A 87 24.67 2.25 -22.50
N HIS A 88 23.79 3.13 -22.04
CA HIS A 88 22.52 3.38 -22.71
C HIS A 88 22.74 3.76 -24.19
N PRO A 89 21.93 3.20 -25.12
CA PRO A 89 22.04 3.47 -26.55
C PRO A 89 21.76 4.94 -26.92
N ASN A 90 21.98 5.29 -28.19
CA ASN A 90 21.62 6.59 -28.78
C ASN A 90 22.25 7.81 -28.07
N ASN A 91 23.43 7.63 -27.49
CA ASN A 91 24.16 8.66 -26.74
C ASN A 91 23.39 9.32 -25.59
N LYS A 92 22.28 8.75 -25.12
CA LYS A 92 21.51 9.30 -23.99
C LYS A 92 22.22 8.96 -22.67
N LYS A 93 22.88 9.93 -22.04
CA LYS A 93 23.63 9.71 -20.79
C LYS A 93 22.91 10.29 -19.59
N SER A 94 23.11 9.68 -18.42
CA SER A 94 22.67 10.27 -17.15
C SER A 94 23.52 11.48 -16.80
N ILE A 95 22.90 12.51 -16.23
CA ILE A 95 23.51 13.81 -15.96
C ILE A 95 23.39 14.11 -14.46
N ARG A 96 24.38 14.80 -13.90
CA ARG A 96 24.29 15.39 -12.57
C ARG A 96 24.33 16.90 -12.70
N LEU A 97 23.34 17.56 -12.12
CA LEU A 97 23.32 19.01 -11.94
C LEU A 97 23.73 19.34 -10.50
N SER A 98 24.59 20.34 -10.37
CA SER A 98 25.02 20.92 -9.10
C SER A 98 24.87 22.43 -9.20
N PHE A 99 23.80 22.95 -8.62
CA PHE A 99 23.41 24.35 -8.71
C PHE A 99 24.42 25.25 -7.99
N ASP A 100 24.99 24.75 -6.89
CA ASP A 100 25.93 25.47 -6.06
C ASP A 100 27.40 25.21 -6.40
N LYS A 101 27.70 24.51 -7.50
CA LYS A 101 29.08 24.05 -7.79
C LYS A 101 30.08 25.20 -8.00
N PHE A 102 29.62 26.26 -8.65
CA PHE A 102 30.43 27.43 -8.98
C PHE A 102 29.91 28.71 -8.30
N LYS A 103 28.76 28.64 -7.61
CA LYS A 103 28.11 29.75 -6.89
C LYS A 103 27.39 29.20 -5.64
N ASP A 104 27.96 29.39 -4.46
CA ASP A 104 27.59 28.66 -3.22
C ASP A 104 26.13 28.76 -2.76
N ASP A 105 25.38 29.79 -3.19
CA ASP A 105 24.01 30.06 -2.75
C ASP A 105 22.92 29.70 -3.78
N GLN A 106 23.30 29.25 -4.98
CA GLN A 106 22.33 28.93 -6.03
C GLN A 106 21.68 27.56 -5.77
N LYS A 107 20.33 27.53 -5.77
CA LYS A 107 19.52 26.36 -5.41
C LYS A 107 18.27 26.27 -6.28
N TRP A 108 17.74 25.06 -6.43
CA TRP A 108 16.41 24.81 -7.00
C TRP A 108 15.49 24.29 -5.89
N ASP A 109 14.54 25.11 -5.43
CA ASP A 109 13.67 24.78 -4.28
C ASP A 109 14.49 24.30 -3.06
N GLY A 110 15.55 25.05 -2.71
CA GLY A 110 16.45 24.67 -1.62
C GLY A 110 17.43 23.52 -1.93
N LEU A 111 17.27 22.77 -3.04
CA LEU A 111 18.18 21.71 -3.45
C LEU A 111 19.48 22.28 -4.02
N LYS A 112 20.62 21.68 -3.62
CA LYS A 112 21.95 21.99 -4.16
C LYS A 112 22.26 21.27 -5.47
N GLY A 113 21.50 20.23 -5.79
CA GLY A 113 21.66 19.48 -7.03
C GLY A 113 20.66 18.34 -7.15
N VAL A 114 20.54 17.81 -8.37
CA VAL A 114 19.70 16.64 -8.70
C VAL A 114 20.44 15.69 -9.64
N HIS A 115 20.04 14.43 -9.67
CA HIS A 115 20.44 13.49 -10.70
C HIS A 115 19.36 13.45 -11.77
N LEU A 116 19.78 13.43 -13.03
CA LEU A 116 18.91 13.23 -14.17
C LEU A 116 19.26 11.86 -14.76
N ASN A 117 18.51 10.84 -14.39
CA ASN A 117 18.77 9.46 -14.77
C ASN A 117 18.10 9.14 -16.12
N ASN A 118 18.85 8.48 -17.01
CA ASN A 118 18.43 8.20 -18.39
C ASN A 118 17.51 6.98 -18.55
N GLN A 119 17.12 6.33 -17.45
CA GLN A 119 16.21 5.17 -17.42
C GLN A 119 16.71 3.95 -18.21
N TYR A 120 18.03 3.71 -18.13
CA TYR A 120 18.63 2.52 -18.72
C TYR A 120 18.02 1.22 -18.19
N GLY A 121 17.60 0.34 -19.10
CA GLY A 121 17.02 -0.96 -18.75
C GLY A 121 15.56 -0.90 -18.27
N ASP A 122 14.94 0.27 -18.17
CA ASP A 122 13.53 0.42 -17.77
C ASP A 122 12.64 0.83 -18.97
N PRO A 123 11.87 -0.10 -19.57
CA PRO A 123 10.92 0.21 -20.64
C PRO A 123 9.80 1.17 -20.25
N THR A 124 9.47 1.26 -18.95
CA THR A 124 8.28 1.98 -18.48
C THR A 124 8.62 3.34 -17.90
N PHE A 125 9.91 3.62 -17.60
CA PHE A 125 10.35 4.85 -16.92
C PHE A 125 9.71 5.01 -15.51
N MET A 126 9.12 3.95 -14.94
CA MET A 126 8.32 4.04 -13.71
C MET A 126 8.93 3.27 -12.54
N ARG A 127 9.85 2.33 -12.76
CA ARG A 127 10.33 1.43 -11.68
C ARG A 127 10.92 2.20 -10.52
N GLU A 128 11.85 3.10 -10.83
CA GLU A 128 12.51 3.96 -9.84
C GLU A 128 11.49 4.86 -9.11
N LYS A 129 10.57 5.48 -9.84
CA LYS A 129 9.53 6.37 -9.27
C LYS A 129 8.58 5.62 -8.34
N LEU A 130 8.05 4.47 -8.78
CA LEU A 130 7.12 3.65 -8.01
C LEU A 130 7.75 3.16 -6.70
N TYR A 131 8.98 2.65 -6.79
CA TYR A 131 9.72 2.17 -5.62
C TYR A 131 9.99 3.33 -4.64
N LEU A 132 10.52 4.45 -5.11
CA LEU A 132 10.89 5.58 -4.25
C LEU A 132 9.67 6.29 -3.65
N ASP A 133 8.56 6.36 -4.40
CA ASP A 133 7.30 6.82 -3.83
C ASP A 133 6.79 5.88 -2.75
N PHE A 134 6.85 4.56 -2.96
CA PHE A 134 6.48 3.58 -1.93
C PHE A 134 7.31 3.79 -0.66
N CYS A 135 8.61 4.05 -0.79
CA CYS A 135 9.48 4.36 0.34
C CYS A 135 9.01 5.62 1.08
N ARG A 136 8.78 6.72 0.35
CA ARG A 136 8.31 7.98 0.93
C ARG A 136 6.98 7.79 1.66
N ASP A 137 6.01 7.13 1.02
CA ASP A 137 4.65 6.94 1.54
C ASP A 137 4.64 6.04 2.80
N ASN A 138 5.72 5.27 3.05
CA ASN A 138 5.86 4.36 4.18
C ASN A 138 6.99 4.75 5.18
N GLY A 139 7.47 6.00 5.13
CA GLY A 139 8.46 6.52 6.08
C GLY A 139 9.84 5.84 5.97
N ILE A 140 10.20 5.36 4.78
CA ILE A 140 11.48 4.71 4.51
C ILE A 140 12.43 5.76 3.93
N ALA A 141 13.63 5.88 4.52
CA ALA A 141 14.62 6.84 4.06
C ALA A 141 15.14 6.48 2.65
N ALA A 142 14.70 7.23 1.65
CA ALA A 142 15.09 7.09 0.26
C ALA A 142 15.02 8.46 -0.44
N PRO A 143 15.80 8.71 -1.51
CA PRO A 143 15.67 9.91 -2.31
C PRO A 143 14.28 9.99 -2.93
N ARG A 144 13.79 11.22 -3.17
CA ARG A 144 12.57 11.42 -3.95
C ARG A 144 12.85 11.39 -5.44
N ALA A 145 11.80 11.12 -6.21
CA ALA A 145 11.84 11.04 -7.67
C ALA A 145 10.72 11.84 -8.32
N ASN A 146 11.02 12.48 -9.44
CA ASN A 146 10.05 13.03 -10.39
C ASN A 146 10.59 12.91 -11.82
N TYR A 147 10.08 13.69 -12.77
CA TYR A 147 10.51 13.62 -14.17
C TYR A 147 10.93 14.98 -14.72
N ALA A 148 11.74 14.94 -15.79
CA ALA A 148 12.09 16.11 -16.56
C ALA A 148 12.24 15.81 -18.05
N ASN A 149 11.78 16.75 -18.88
CA ASN A 149 12.18 16.86 -20.26
C ASN A 149 13.41 17.76 -20.35
N ILE A 150 14.52 17.19 -20.82
CA ILE A 150 15.79 17.91 -20.94
C ILE A 150 15.94 18.44 -22.35
N SER A 151 16.32 19.71 -22.47
CA SER A 151 16.79 20.31 -23.73
C SER A 151 18.23 20.76 -23.59
N PHE A 152 18.99 20.66 -24.68
CA PHE A 152 20.31 21.26 -24.81
C PHE A 152 20.26 22.36 -25.85
N ASN A 153 20.61 23.59 -25.45
CA ASN A 153 20.55 24.77 -26.30
C ASN A 153 19.19 24.86 -27.05
N ASP A 154 18.10 24.81 -26.30
CA ASP A 154 16.70 24.91 -26.77
C ASP A 154 16.21 23.74 -27.65
N THR A 155 17.03 22.70 -27.85
CA THR A 155 16.65 21.49 -28.59
C THR A 155 16.37 20.35 -27.63
N LEU A 156 15.18 19.73 -27.73
CA LEU A 156 14.83 18.56 -26.92
C LEU A 156 15.88 17.47 -27.06
N TYR A 157 16.41 17.03 -25.93
CA TYR A 157 17.43 15.99 -25.84
C TYR A 157 16.85 14.65 -25.41
N GLY A 158 15.98 14.63 -24.39
CA GLY A 158 15.28 13.40 -23.98
C GLY A 158 14.49 13.54 -22.69
N PHE A 159 13.78 12.47 -22.32
CA PHE A 159 12.95 12.37 -21.12
C PHE A 159 13.67 11.58 -20.02
N TYR A 160 13.71 12.10 -18.80
CA TYR A 160 14.56 11.63 -17.70
C TYR A 160 13.79 11.54 -16.38
N SER A 161 14.23 10.68 -15.46
CA SER A 161 13.87 10.84 -14.04
C SER A 161 14.77 11.88 -13.38
N VAL A 162 14.17 12.67 -12.48
CA VAL A 162 14.84 13.61 -11.58
C VAL A 162 14.92 12.94 -10.22
N ILE A 163 16.12 12.68 -9.70
CA ILE A 163 16.34 12.01 -8.41
C ILE A 163 17.07 12.96 -7.44
N GLU A 164 16.55 13.04 -6.23
CA GLU A 164 17.14 13.81 -5.13
C GLU A 164 18.55 13.33 -4.77
N HIS A 165 19.47 14.26 -4.47
CA HIS A 165 20.79 13.90 -3.95
C HIS A 165 20.70 13.46 -2.49
N VAL A 166 21.31 12.33 -2.15
CA VAL A 166 21.54 11.93 -0.74
C VAL A 166 22.75 12.71 -0.20
N ASN A 167 22.48 13.81 0.51
CA ASN A 167 23.48 14.75 1.05
C ASN A 167 23.02 15.38 2.38
N LYS A 168 23.75 16.38 2.90
CA LYS A 168 23.39 17.03 4.18
C LYS A 168 21.96 17.60 4.22
N PRO A 169 21.45 18.32 3.20
CA PRO A 169 20.03 18.68 3.11
C PRO A 169 19.07 17.50 3.23
N PHE A 170 19.32 16.39 2.51
CA PHE A 170 18.53 15.17 2.63
C PHE A 170 18.51 14.66 4.07
N LEU A 171 19.69 14.53 4.70
CA LEU A 171 19.81 14.05 6.08
C LEU A 171 18.99 14.91 7.05
N SER A 172 19.14 16.24 6.94
CA SER A 172 18.39 17.19 7.76
C SER A 172 16.88 16.99 7.63
N SER A 173 16.37 16.75 6.41
CA SER A 173 14.94 16.58 6.18
C SER A 173 14.41 15.21 6.61
N ARG A 174 15.19 14.13 6.43
CA ARG A 174 14.74 12.75 6.70
C ARG A 174 14.92 12.32 8.14
N PHE A 175 15.96 12.82 8.80
CA PHE A 175 16.34 12.41 10.15
C PHE A 175 16.26 13.54 11.18
N GLY A 176 15.89 14.75 10.77
CA GLY A 176 15.96 15.95 11.63
C GLY A 176 17.40 16.33 12.02
N ASN A 177 18.40 15.66 11.43
CA ASN A 177 19.81 15.80 11.77
C ASN A 177 20.68 15.65 10.52
N LYS A 178 21.69 16.52 10.40
CA LYS A 178 22.68 16.48 9.32
C LYS A 178 24.12 16.28 9.81
N ASN A 179 24.29 16.09 11.12
CA ASN A 179 25.57 15.90 11.77
C ASN A 179 25.87 14.41 11.92
N GLY A 180 27.05 13.96 11.51
CA GLY A 180 27.44 12.56 11.55
C GLY A 180 27.98 12.09 10.22
N ASP A 181 28.03 10.78 10.04
CA ASP A 181 28.84 10.16 9.00
C ASP A 181 27.99 9.42 7.98
N LEU A 182 27.92 9.94 6.75
CA LEU A 182 27.20 9.31 5.64
C LEU A 182 28.18 8.48 4.82
N PHE A 183 27.88 7.20 4.68
CA PHE A 183 28.63 6.28 3.82
C PHE A 183 27.77 5.83 2.66
N LYS A 184 28.39 5.62 1.50
CA LYS A 184 27.81 4.92 0.35
C LYS A 184 28.49 3.57 0.19
N ALA A 185 27.72 2.54 -0.18
CA ALA A 185 28.30 1.30 -0.70
C ALA A 185 29.08 1.56 -2.00
N VAL A 186 30.26 0.95 -2.13
CA VAL A 186 31.02 0.94 -3.39
C VAL A 186 30.43 -0.07 -4.34
N ASP A 187 30.46 0.27 -5.63
CA ASP A 187 29.96 -0.60 -6.68
C ASP A 187 31.06 -1.60 -7.11
N ALA A 188 31.14 -2.75 -6.44
CA ALA A 188 32.11 -3.79 -6.80
C ALA A 188 31.72 -4.49 -8.11
N PHE A 189 32.53 -4.37 -9.17
CA PHE A 189 32.12 -4.68 -10.55
C PHE A 189 32.88 -5.77 -11.32
N ASP A 190 33.66 -6.68 -10.74
CA ASP A 190 34.55 -7.52 -11.58
C ASP A 190 35.30 -8.62 -10.83
N GLY A 191 34.88 -8.96 -9.60
CA GLY A 191 35.64 -9.90 -8.76
C GLY A 191 37.01 -9.37 -8.32
N VAL A 192 37.40 -8.16 -8.74
CA VAL A 192 38.59 -7.43 -8.31
C VAL A 192 38.25 -6.47 -7.18
N GLN A 193 37.10 -5.79 -7.26
CA GLN A 193 36.62 -4.96 -6.17
C GLN A 193 35.86 -5.74 -5.09
N ALA A 194 35.98 -5.21 -3.88
CA ALA A 194 35.59 -5.87 -2.66
C ALA A 194 34.16 -5.41 -2.27
N SER A 195 33.20 -6.36 -2.15
CA SER A 195 31.77 -6.04 -1.91
C SER A 195 31.51 -5.30 -0.59
N SER A 196 30.51 -4.41 -0.59
CA SER A 196 29.97 -3.68 0.57
C SER A 196 29.04 -4.58 1.40
N ASN A 197 29.56 -5.71 1.85
CA ASN A 197 28.77 -6.84 2.33
C ASN A 197 28.57 -6.87 3.85
N PHE A 198 29.09 -5.89 4.59
CA PHE A 198 29.17 -5.86 6.05
C PHE A 198 29.99 -7.01 6.67
N THR A 199 30.95 -7.58 5.95
CA THR A 199 31.94 -8.49 6.54
C THR A 199 33.00 -7.71 7.32
N TRP A 200 33.38 -8.23 8.49
CA TRP A 200 34.53 -7.73 9.24
C TRP A 200 35.84 -8.27 8.65
N HIS A 201 36.84 -7.40 8.49
CA HIS A 201 38.13 -7.76 7.93
C HIS A 201 39.25 -7.58 8.95
N THR A 202 39.40 -6.36 9.48
CA THR A 202 40.44 -6.02 10.45
C THR A 202 39.99 -4.82 11.29
N ALA A 203 40.73 -4.50 12.36
CA ALA A 203 40.53 -3.24 13.07
C ALA A 203 41.12 -2.01 12.35
N VAL A 204 41.68 -2.15 11.14
CA VAL A 204 42.37 -1.09 10.39
C VAL A 204 41.44 -0.49 9.32
N PRO A 205 41.19 0.84 9.32
CA PRO A 205 40.31 1.52 8.36
C PRO A 205 40.58 1.23 6.88
N ASP A 206 41.85 1.16 6.47
CA ASP A 206 42.25 0.98 5.07
C ASP A 206 41.62 -0.24 4.41
N SER A 207 41.35 -1.30 5.18
CA SER A 207 40.69 -2.52 4.68
C SER A 207 39.24 -2.31 4.20
N TYR A 208 38.66 -1.14 4.46
CA TYR A 208 37.28 -0.79 4.15
C TYR A 208 37.13 0.31 3.08
N PHE A 209 38.20 1.01 2.70
CA PHE A 209 38.13 2.14 1.76
C PHE A 209 37.70 1.71 0.34
N VAL A 210 37.97 0.46 -0.04
CA VAL A 210 37.55 -0.12 -1.32
C VAL A 210 36.12 -0.67 -1.29
N ARG A 211 35.44 -0.59 -0.14
CA ARG A 211 34.10 -1.14 0.10
C ARG A 211 33.07 -0.06 0.39
N TYR A 212 33.50 1.03 1.02
CA TYR A 212 32.59 2.11 1.39
C TYR A 212 33.22 3.45 1.06
N GLU A 213 32.39 4.39 0.62
CA GLU A 213 32.79 5.76 0.36
C GLU A 213 32.21 6.66 1.44
N LEU A 214 33.07 7.30 2.24
CA LEU A 214 32.65 8.34 3.17
C LEU A 214 32.27 9.61 2.39
N LYS A 215 31.02 10.06 2.52
CA LYS A 215 30.44 11.20 1.77
C LYS A 215 30.38 12.49 2.58
N THR A 216 30.69 12.43 3.87
CA THR A 216 30.77 13.57 4.78
C THR A 216 32.22 13.79 5.21
N GLU A 217 32.66 15.04 5.18
CA GLU A 217 34.03 15.40 5.55
C GLU A 217 34.14 15.76 7.04
N GLY A 218 35.38 15.72 7.57
CA GLY A 218 35.73 16.27 8.88
C GLY A 218 35.56 15.33 10.08
N SER A 219 35.22 14.06 9.85
CA SER A 219 35.05 13.07 10.94
C SER A 219 36.31 12.23 11.15
N SER A 220 36.81 12.22 12.38
CA SER A 220 37.91 11.35 12.83
C SER A 220 37.44 9.98 13.32
N THR A 221 36.13 9.82 13.58
CA THR A 221 35.56 8.61 14.19
C THR A 221 34.77 7.73 13.21
N ALA A 222 34.48 8.23 12.01
CA ALA A 222 33.60 7.57 11.03
C ALA A 222 33.96 6.10 10.79
N TRP A 223 35.23 5.82 10.47
CA TRP A 223 35.70 4.46 10.20
C TRP A 223 35.71 3.57 11.45
N GLY A 224 36.02 4.12 12.61
CA GLY A 224 35.97 3.38 13.88
C GLY A 224 34.54 2.93 14.23
N ASN A 225 33.55 3.80 13.99
CA ASN A 225 32.13 3.47 14.18
C ASN A 225 31.71 2.31 13.27
N LEU A 226 32.07 2.37 11.97
CA LEU A 226 31.82 1.28 11.03
C LEU A 226 32.49 -0.02 11.49
N ILE A 227 33.77 0.02 11.83
CA ILE A 227 34.53 -1.16 12.30
C ILE A 227 33.86 -1.82 13.51
N ARG A 228 33.37 -1.02 14.47
CA ARG A 228 32.68 -1.53 15.67
C ARG A 228 31.37 -2.26 15.32
N VAL A 229 30.58 -1.70 14.40
CA VAL A 229 29.35 -2.36 13.92
C VAL A 229 29.70 -3.68 13.24
N LEU A 230 30.72 -3.68 12.37
CA LEU A 230 31.16 -4.87 11.65
C LEU A 230 31.69 -5.94 12.62
N ASP A 231 32.47 -5.55 13.62
CA ASP A 231 33.03 -6.48 14.62
C ASP A 231 31.91 -7.10 15.45
N THR A 232 30.95 -6.30 15.91
CA THR A 232 29.77 -6.82 16.62
C THR A 232 28.97 -7.78 15.77
N LEU A 233 28.78 -7.44 14.49
CA LEU A 233 28.03 -8.25 13.55
C LEU A 233 28.73 -9.57 13.22
N ASN A 234 30.06 -9.61 13.12
CA ASN A 234 30.76 -10.80 12.65
C ASN A 234 31.37 -11.64 13.78
N ASN A 235 31.83 -11.00 14.86
CA ASN A 235 32.56 -11.62 15.96
C ASN A 235 31.82 -11.56 17.30
N GLY A 236 30.82 -10.67 17.45
CA GLY A 236 30.01 -10.53 18.66
C GLY A 236 28.90 -11.59 18.80
N THR A 237 28.27 -11.63 19.98
CA THR A 237 27.08 -12.46 20.23
C THR A 237 25.91 -12.05 19.32
N ASN A 238 25.05 -13.02 18.94
CA ASN A 238 23.83 -12.75 18.16
C ASN A 238 22.63 -12.43 19.08
N SER A 239 22.83 -11.58 20.09
CA SER A 239 21.75 -11.12 20.95
C SER A 239 20.92 -10.04 20.25
N TYR A 240 19.71 -9.80 20.75
CA TYR A 240 18.83 -8.75 20.22
C TYR A 240 19.46 -7.36 20.40
N GLU A 241 20.05 -7.13 21.57
CA GLU A 241 20.66 -5.88 22.00
C GLU A 241 21.90 -5.55 21.14
N SER A 242 22.71 -6.55 20.78
CA SER A 242 23.98 -6.31 20.07
C SER A 242 23.79 -5.62 18.72
N LEU A 243 22.67 -5.89 18.04
CA LEU A 243 22.28 -5.19 16.81
C LEU A 243 21.47 -3.92 17.10
N THR A 244 20.47 -3.98 17.98
CA THR A 244 19.51 -2.88 18.17
C THR A 244 20.11 -1.67 18.89
N GLU A 245 21.20 -1.83 19.66
CA GLU A 245 21.94 -0.73 20.27
C GLU A 245 22.74 0.09 19.25
N GLN A 246 23.15 -0.53 18.14
CA GLN A 246 24.05 0.10 17.15
C GLN A 246 23.37 0.44 15.83
N ILE A 247 22.29 -0.26 15.48
CA ILE A 247 21.58 -0.11 14.21
C ILE A 247 20.12 0.22 14.51
N ASN A 248 19.57 1.17 13.78
CA ASN A 248 18.12 1.35 13.74
C ASN A 248 17.49 0.19 12.95
N THR A 249 17.06 -0.84 13.68
CA THR A 249 16.52 -2.07 13.08
C THR A 249 15.19 -1.84 12.37
N ASP A 250 14.35 -0.89 12.80
CA ASP A 250 13.11 -0.53 12.08
C ASP A 250 13.43 -0.03 10.65
N ALA A 251 14.37 0.91 10.53
CA ALA A 251 14.81 1.43 9.23
C ALA A 251 15.42 0.33 8.35
N LEU A 252 16.23 -0.56 8.94
CA LEU A 252 16.82 -1.69 8.23
C LEU A 252 15.75 -2.69 7.76
N PHE A 253 14.82 -3.09 8.63
CA PHE A 253 13.77 -4.06 8.30
C PHE A 253 12.87 -3.54 7.20
N LYS A 254 12.46 -2.27 7.26
CA LYS A 254 11.67 -1.64 6.21
C LYS A 254 12.40 -1.64 4.87
N ALA A 255 13.69 -1.34 4.87
CA ALA A 255 14.48 -1.33 3.64
C ALA A 255 14.61 -2.73 3.02
N ILE A 256 14.99 -3.74 3.81
CA ILE A 256 15.12 -5.11 3.33
C ILE A 256 13.77 -5.68 2.88
N ALA A 257 12.70 -5.44 3.65
CA ALA A 257 11.36 -5.87 3.28
C ALA A 257 10.91 -5.23 1.96
N THR A 258 11.19 -3.94 1.75
CA THR A 258 10.85 -3.25 0.50
C THR A 258 11.64 -3.80 -0.68
N ASP A 259 12.95 -4.04 -0.51
CA ASP A 259 13.76 -4.69 -1.55
C ASP A 259 13.19 -6.06 -1.93
N LEU A 260 12.81 -6.87 -0.96
CA LEU A 260 12.25 -8.19 -1.23
C LEU A 260 10.81 -8.15 -1.78
N LEU A 261 9.97 -7.19 -1.37
CA LEU A 261 8.64 -7.00 -1.95
C LEU A 261 8.73 -6.62 -3.43
N PHE A 262 9.59 -5.67 -3.77
CA PHE A 262 9.78 -5.22 -5.14
C PHE A 262 10.73 -6.09 -5.96
N GLY A 263 11.23 -7.20 -5.41
CA GLY A 263 12.20 -8.07 -6.11
C GLY A 263 13.47 -7.32 -6.53
N ASN A 264 13.91 -6.36 -5.73
CA ASN A 264 15.14 -5.60 -5.96
C ASN A 264 16.34 -6.34 -5.35
N LEU A 265 17.02 -7.10 -6.19
CA LEU A 265 18.27 -7.78 -5.82
C LEU A 265 19.52 -7.01 -6.26
N ASP A 266 19.39 -5.88 -6.99
CA ASP A 266 20.51 -4.95 -7.15
C ASP A 266 20.62 -4.02 -5.92
N SER A 267 20.74 -4.65 -4.76
CA SER A 267 20.68 -4.06 -3.43
C SER A 267 21.67 -4.77 -2.50
N TYR A 268 21.67 -4.41 -1.22
CA TYR A 268 22.42 -5.16 -0.22
C TYR A 268 22.09 -6.65 -0.27
N SER A 269 20.84 -7.05 -0.49
CA SER A 269 20.42 -8.45 -0.41
C SER A 269 21.13 -9.40 -1.39
N ASN A 270 21.63 -8.93 -2.55
CA ASN A 270 22.33 -9.81 -3.51
C ASN A 270 23.54 -9.18 -4.22
N SER A 271 23.50 -7.98 -4.79
CA SER A 271 24.70 -7.39 -5.41
C SER A 271 25.66 -6.75 -4.39
N GLY A 272 25.17 -6.35 -3.21
CA GLY A 272 25.99 -5.78 -2.14
C GLY A 272 26.43 -4.35 -2.46
N ARG A 273 25.55 -3.60 -3.12
CA ARG A 273 25.70 -2.18 -3.50
C ARG A 273 24.34 -1.48 -3.48
N ASN A 274 24.26 -0.25 -3.97
CA ASN A 274 23.03 0.54 -4.09
C ASN A 274 22.34 0.84 -2.75
N PHE A 275 23.11 1.26 -1.76
CA PHE A 275 22.58 1.80 -0.51
C PHE A 275 23.55 2.82 0.10
N TYR A 276 23.02 3.64 0.98
CA TYR A 276 23.79 4.43 1.94
C TYR A 276 23.46 3.96 3.36
N PHE A 277 24.34 4.30 4.29
CA PHE A 277 24.03 4.27 5.71
C PHE A 277 24.61 5.51 6.39
N TYR A 278 23.96 5.93 7.46
CA TYR A 278 24.26 7.18 8.14
C TYR A 278 24.40 6.95 9.64
N PHE A 279 25.57 7.26 10.22
CA PHE A 279 25.73 7.29 11.67
C PHE A 279 25.13 8.58 12.21
N ASN A 280 23.90 8.47 12.70
CA ASN A 280 23.11 9.57 13.18
C ASN A 280 23.52 9.93 14.61
N THR A 281 24.13 11.10 14.77
CA THR A 281 24.60 11.56 16.09
C THR A 281 23.47 11.84 17.09
N ALA A 282 22.24 12.05 16.62
CA ALA A 282 21.09 12.27 17.49
C ALA A 282 20.59 10.96 18.14
N THR A 283 20.65 9.85 17.41
CA THR A 283 20.20 8.53 17.89
C THR A 283 21.36 7.65 18.34
N SER A 284 22.60 8.02 18.00
CA SER A 284 23.82 7.21 18.15
C SER A 284 23.76 5.86 17.42
N LYS A 285 22.88 5.74 16.42
CA LYS A 285 22.67 4.52 15.63
C LYS A 285 23.03 4.71 14.16
N MET A 286 23.30 3.59 13.50
CA MET A 286 23.37 3.50 12.06
C MET A 286 21.95 3.46 11.47
N GLU A 287 21.63 4.44 10.62
CA GLU A 287 20.40 4.52 9.84
C GLU A 287 20.62 3.94 8.44
N TRP A 288 19.61 3.27 7.88
CA TRP A 288 19.67 2.75 6.52
C TRP A 288 19.03 3.72 5.53
N ILE A 289 19.60 3.85 4.33
CA ILE A 289 19.06 4.70 3.26
C ILE A 289 19.12 3.94 1.92
N ILE A 290 17.97 3.81 1.26
CA ILE A 290 17.85 3.15 -0.04
C ILE A 290 18.41 4.04 -1.15
N TRP A 291 19.02 3.42 -2.17
CA TRP A 291 19.57 4.12 -3.33
C TRP A 291 19.48 3.27 -4.61
N ASP A 292 19.45 3.93 -5.77
CA ASP A 292 19.58 3.31 -7.11
C ASP A 292 18.73 2.05 -7.33
N VAL A 293 17.41 2.27 -7.40
CA VAL A 293 16.39 1.21 -7.44
C VAL A 293 15.79 1.05 -8.84
N GLY A 294 16.49 1.51 -9.89
CA GLY A 294 16.01 1.45 -11.27
C GLY A 294 15.84 0.03 -11.81
N LEU A 295 16.58 -0.94 -11.28
CA LEU A 295 16.48 -2.36 -11.63
C LEU A 295 15.60 -3.19 -10.67
N SER A 296 14.72 -2.53 -9.92
CA SER A 296 13.66 -3.17 -9.14
C SER A 296 12.62 -3.85 -10.06
N PHE A 297 11.60 -4.49 -9.48
CA PHE A 297 10.61 -5.33 -10.18
C PHE A 297 11.25 -6.46 -10.98
N GLY A 298 12.29 -7.09 -10.41
CA GLY A 298 13.03 -8.16 -11.08
C GLY A 298 13.83 -7.71 -12.32
N GLY A 299 14.15 -6.43 -12.45
CA GLY A 299 14.94 -5.90 -13.57
C GLY A 299 16.44 -6.24 -13.50
N TYR A 300 16.93 -6.69 -12.34
CA TYR A 300 18.31 -7.14 -12.15
C TYR A 300 18.44 -8.66 -12.31
N PHE A 301 19.51 -9.14 -12.96
CA PHE A 301 19.81 -10.58 -12.99
C PHE A 301 20.71 -10.97 -11.83
N GLY A 302 20.11 -11.26 -10.67
CA GLY A 302 20.81 -11.72 -9.48
C GLY A 302 20.99 -13.25 -9.39
N GLY A 303 20.97 -13.95 -10.53
CA GLY A 303 20.91 -15.41 -10.58
C GLY A 303 19.53 -16.01 -10.26
N ILE A 304 18.49 -15.16 -10.23
CA ILE A 304 17.10 -15.55 -9.99
C ILE A 304 16.30 -15.33 -11.27
N ALA A 305 15.59 -16.36 -11.74
CA ALA A 305 14.78 -16.28 -12.96
C ALA A 305 13.34 -15.83 -12.70
N ASN A 306 12.77 -16.21 -11.54
CA ASN A 306 11.39 -15.92 -11.14
C ASN A 306 11.41 -15.10 -9.85
N TYR A 307 11.31 -13.78 -10.00
CA TYR A 307 11.32 -12.84 -8.88
C TYR A 307 9.97 -12.74 -8.17
N GLU A 308 8.89 -13.07 -8.87
CA GLU A 308 7.55 -13.13 -8.32
C GLU A 308 7.50 -14.11 -7.13
N ASN A 309 8.26 -15.20 -7.21
CA ASN A 309 8.41 -16.21 -6.16
C ASN A 309 9.63 -16.04 -5.25
N LEU A 310 10.28 -14.88 -5.25
CA LEU A 310 11.43 -14.63 -4.38
C LEU A 310 11.06 -14.86 -2.90
N SER A 311 11.92 -15.54 -2.14
CA SER A 311 11.65 -15.79 -0.73
C SER A 311 11.53 -14.47 0.05
N ILE A 312 10.51 -14.32 0.90
CA ILE A 312 10.36 -13.18 1.82
C ILE A 312 11.44 -13.14 2.90
N THR A 313 12.23 -14.19 3.03
CA THR A 313 13.44 -14.26 3.86
C THR A 313 14.65 -14.63 3.01
N TYR A 314 14.70 -14.16 1.75
CA TYR A 314 15.80 -14.43 0.85
C TYR A 314 17.13 -14.04 1.48
N LEU A 315 18.11 -14.94 1.40
CA LEU A 315 19.48 -14.75 1.87
C LEU A 315 20.42 -15.40 0.87
N LEU A 316 21.31 -14.62 0.24
CA LEU A 316 22.27 -15.15 -0.72
C LEU A 316 23.20 -16.20 -0.07
N SER A 317 23.84 -15.85 1.04
CA SER A 317 24.52 -16.76 1.96
C SER A 317 24.88 -16.01 3.25
N GLN A 318 25.13 -16.74 4.35
CA GLN A 318 25.57 -16.11 5.60
C GLN A 318 26.90 -15.36 5.45
N ALA A 319 27.87 -15.95 4.73
CA ALA A 319 29.18 -15.33 4.53
C ALA A 319 29.10 -14.07 3.67
N GLN A 320 28.20 -14.03 2.69
CA GLN A 320 28.04 -12.86 1.84
C GLN A 320 27.10 -11.84 2.46
N ARG A 321 26.14 -12.21 3.32
CA ARG A 321 25.16 -11.27 3.91
C ARG A 321 25.06 -11.45 5.43
N PRO A 322 26.16 -11.20 6.18
CA PRO A 322 26.20 -11.40 7.62
C PRO A 322 25.12 -10.61 8.38
N LEU A 323 24.75 -9.41 7.92
CA LEU A 323 23.73 -8.57 8.56
C LEU A 323 22.35 -9.24 8.51
N MET A 324 21.90 -9.63 7.31
CA MET A 324 20.63 -10.33 7.14
C MET A 324 20.67 -11.72 7.78
N ALA A 325 21.80 -12.42 7.74
CA ALA A 325 21.94 -13.73 8.38
C ALA A 325 21.73 -13.64 9.89
N LYS A 326 22.37 -12.67 10.58
CA LYS A 326 22.16 -12.45 12.01
C LYS A 326 20.71 -12.10 12.34
N MET A 327 20.12 -11.20 11.56
CA MET A 327 18.70 -10.82 11.67
C MET A 327 17.77 -12.05 11.60
N TYR A 328 17.98 -12.94 10.64
CA TYR A 328 17.13 -14.13 10.47
C TYR A 328 17.42 -15.26 11.47
N GLN A 329 18.64 -15.33 12.01
CA GLN A 329 19.03 -16.34 13.01
C GLN A 329 18.55 -15.99 14.43
N ASN A 330 18.31 -14.71 14.72
CA ASN A 330 17.74 -14.28 15.98
C ASN A 330 16.20 -14.31 15.89
N PRO A 331 15.49 -15.11 16.72
CA PRO A 331 14.04 -15.26 16.61
C PRO A 331 13.26 -13.96 16.78
N GLN A 332 13.68 -13.08 17.71
CA GLN A 332 12.99 -11.81 17.97
C GLN A 332 13.15 -10.84 16.80
N LEU A 333 14.38 -10.66 16.29
CA LEU A 333 14.63 -9.81 15.12
C LEU A 333 13.90 -10.32 13.88
N LYS A 334 13.85 -11.65 13.68
CA LYS A 334 13.12 -12.25 12.57
C LYS A 334 11.62 -11.97 12.66
N THR A 335 11.02 -12.08 13.86
CA THR A 335 9.60 -11.75 14.07
C THR A 335 9.31 -10.28 13.78
N GLU A 336 10.14 -9.36 14.27
CA GLU A 336 9.98 -7.92 14.00
C GLU A 336 10.13 -7.59 12.50
N TYR A 337 11.08 -8.25 11.82
CA TYR A 337 11.22 -8.14 10.37
C TYR A 337 9.97 -8.62 9.62
N LEU A 338 9.42 -9.79 10.00
CA LEU A 338 8.22 -10.33 9.35
C LEU A 338 6.99 -9.46 9.60
N ASN A 339 6.85 -8.90 10.81
CA ASN A 339 5.80 -7.92 11.13
C ASN A 339 5.94 -6.64 10.30
N THR A 340 7.19 -6.17 10.11
CA THR A 340 7.48 -5.02 9.26
C THR A 340 7.12 -5.28 7.79
N LEU A 341 7.52 -6.44 7.26
CA LEU A 341 7.16 -6.85 5.89
C LEU A 341 5.64 -6.94 5.74
N CYS A 342 4.97 -7.50 6.72
CA CYS A 342 3.53 -7.63 6.76
C CYS A 342 2.81 -6.27 6.73
N TYR A 343 3.29 -5.30 7.51
CA TYR A 343 2.81 -3.92 7.49
C TYR A 343 2.99 -3.23 6.12
N LEU A 344 4.16 -3.41 5.50
CA LEU A 344 4.44 -2.86 4.18
C LEU A 344 3.68 -3.59 3.06
N PHE A 345 3.31 -4.85 3.27
CA PHE A 345 2.60 -5.64 2.29
C PHE A 345 1.10 -5.31 2.24
N LYS A 346 0.41 -5.43 3.37
CA LYS A 346 -1.06 -5.56 3.46
C LYS A 346 -1.87 -4.51 2.68
N ASP A 347 -1.54 -3.21 2.82
CA ASP A 347 -2.32 -2.10 2.24
C ASP A 347 -1.51 -1.27 1.24
N ASN A 348 -0.21 -1.54 1.13
CA ASN A 348 0.71 -0.71 0.37
C ASN A 348 1.22 -1.42 -0.88
N PHE A 349 1.34 -2.74 -0.85
CA PHE A 349 1.79 -3.56 -1.98
C PHE A 349 0.63 -4.40 -2.53
N THR A 350 -0.43 -3.74 -3.01
CA THR A 350 -1.60 -4.41 -3.60
C THR A 350 -1.72 -4.14 -5.11
N PRO A 351 -2.25 -5.08 -5.90
CA PRO A 351 -2.51 -4.88 -7.33
C PRO A 351 -3.38 -3.65 -7.60
N GLU A 352 -4.37 -3.38 -6.75
CA GLU A 352 -5.31 -2.28 -6.88
C GLU A 352 -4.59 -0.93 -6.69
N LYS A 353 -3.85 -0.78 -5.58
CA LYS A 353 -3.18 0.47 -5.24
C LYS A 353 -2.02 0.78 -6.17
N LEU A 354 -1.13 -0.19 -6.39
CA LEU A 354 0.02 0.01 -7.27
C LEU A 354 -0.40 0.04 -8.74
N GLY A 355 -1.42 -0.72 -9.14
CA GLY A 355 -2.01 -0.68 -10.47
C GLY A 355 -2.59 0.70 -10.81
N ALA A 356 -3.36 1.30 -9.90
CA ALA A 356 -3.86 2.66 -10.07
C ALA A 356 -2.73 3.70 -10.16
N LYS A 357 -1.66 3.53 -9.37
CA LYS A 357 -0.48 4.40 -9.43
C LYS A 357 0.25 4.29 -10.76
N ILE A 358 0.39 3.07 -11.29
CA ILE A 358 0.95 2.81 -12.64
C ILE A 358 0.11 3.51 -13.70
N ASP A 359 -1.21 3.39 -13.67
CA ASP A 359 -2.10 4.02 -14.66
C ASP A 359 -2.02 5.55 -14.61
N SER A 360 -2.01 6.11 -13.40
CA SER A 360 -1.83 7.55 -13.21
C SER A 360 -0.49 8.04 -13.74
N LEU A 361 0.61 7.35 -13.42
CA LEU A 361 1.95 7.70 -13.92
C LEU A 361 2.00 7.59 -15.45
N ALA A 362 1.51 6.48 -16.01
CA ALA A 362 1.46 6.25 -17.45
C ALA A 362 0.72 7.37 -18.18
N SER A 363 -0.44 7.78 -17.65
CA SER A 363 -1.22 8.89 -18.21
C SER A 363 -0.40 10.17 -18.32
N VAL A 364 0.34 10.52 -17.27
CA VAL A 364 1.14 11.75 -17.22
C VAL A 364 2.38 11.68 -18.13
N ILE A 365 3.13 10.57 -18.09
CA ILE A 365 4.45 10.53 -18.72
C ILE A 365 4.43 10.08 -20.19
N ARG A 366 3.36 9.40 -20.64
CA ARG A 366 3.27 8.80 -21.98
C ARG A 366 3.58 9.80 -23.12
N PRO A 367 3.05 11.04 -23.14
CA PRO A 367 3.40 12.00 -24.20
C PRO A 367 4.90 12.29 -24.28
N PHE A 368 5.58 12.35 -23.13
CA PHE A 368 7.00 12.65 -23.04
C PHE A 368 7.86 11.45 -23.43
N VAL A 369 7.48 10.24 -22.99
CA VAL A 369 8.10 8.99 -23.45
C VAL A 369 8.00 8.88 -24.97
N TYR A 370 6.84 9.19 -25.55
CA TYR A 370 6.64 9.09 -27.00
C TYR A 370 7.48 10.10 -27.77
N ALA A 371 7.63 11.32 -27.24
CA ALA A 371 8.45 12.37 -27.83
C ALA A 371 9.96 12.12 -27.72
N ASP A 372 10.42 11.30 -26.76
CA ASP A 372 11.83 10.97 -26.60
C ASP A 372 12.31 10.07 -27.77
N SER A 373 13.09 10.62 -28.69
CA SER A 373 13.67 9.89 -29.81
C SER A 373 14.92 9.08 -29.46
N ARG A 374 15.47 9.26 -28.24
CA ARG A 374 16.70 8.61 -27.76
C ARG A 374 16.46 7.48 -26.78
N LYS A 375 15.21 7.25 -26.34
CA LYS A 375 14.86 6.14 -25.45
C LYS A 375 15.31 4.77 -25.99
N GLN A 376 15.57 3.85 -25.06
CA GLN A 376 16.05 2.50 -25.38
C GLN A 376 14.96 1.59 -25.95
N PHE A 377 13.71 1.78 -25.53
CA PHE A 377 12.58 0.90 -25.87
C PHE A 377 11.53 1.65 -26.70
N SER A 378 10.83 0.93 -27.58
CA SER A 378 9.77 1.51 -28.40
C SER A 378 8.52 1.88 -27.59
N ASN A 379 7.66 2.73 -28.16
CA ASN A 379 6.36 3.06 -27.53
C ASN A 379 5.51 1.80 -27.31
N THR A 380 5.55 0.85 -28.25
CA THR A 380 4.85 -0.44 -28.09
C THR A 380 5.41 -1.24 -26.91
N GLN A 381 6.73 -1.27 -26.74
CA GLN A 381 7.37 -1.94 -25.60
C GLN A 381 7.03 -1.27 -24.27
N PHE A 382 6.94 0.07 -24.23
CA PHE A 382 6.44 0.80 -23.08
C PHE A 382 5.02 0.34 -22.70
N GLU A 383 4.07 0.34 -23.64
CA GLU A 383 2.68 -0.08 -23.34
C GLU A 383 2.59 -1.55 -22.94
N MET A 384 3.31 -2.45 -23.63
CA MET A 384 3.32 -3.87 -23.30
C MET A 384 3.88 -4.12 -21.89
N ASN A 385 4.96 -3.44 -21.50
CA ASN A 385 5.62 -3.70 -20.22
C ASN A 385 4.86 -3.17 -18.99
N LEU A 386 3.78 -2.41 -19.20
CA LEU A 386 2.85 -2.10 -18.11
C LEU A 386 2.12 -3.36 -17.63
N PHE A 387 1.84 -4.32 -18.53
CA PHE A 387 0.98 -5.47 -18.25
C PHE A 387 1.69 -6.82 -18.35
N SER A 388 2.69 -6.96 -19.20
CA SER A 388 3.31 -8.24 -19.53
C SER A 388 4.83 -8.12 -19.65
N ASP A 389 5.49 -9.26 -19.51
CA ASP A 389 6.95 -9.31 -19.61
C ASP A 389 7.43 -8.99 -21.02
N LEU A 390 8.59 -8.36 -21.10
CA LEU A 390 9.35 -8.25 -22.34
C LEU A 390 10.48 -9.26 -22.35
N GLN A 391 10.68 -9.91 -23.50
CA GLN A 391 11.88 -10.68 -23.77
C GLN A 391 12.85 -9.80 -24.54
N VAL A 392 14.01 -9.49 -23.94
CA VAL A 392 15.01 -8.62 -24.54
C VAL A 392 16.39 -9.26 -24.44
N PRO A 393 16.85 -9.95 -25.50
CA PRO A 393 18.20 -10.49 -25.54
C PRO A 393 19.23 -9.36 -25.36
N ASN A 394 20.28 -9.62 -24.57
CA ASN A 394 21.45 -8.74 -24.40
C ASN A 394 21.25 -7.42 -23.62
N ILE A 395 20.24 -7.33 -22.75
CA ILE A 395 20.20 -6.27 -21.73
C ILE A 395 20.84 -6.78 -20.43
N GLY A 396 21.77 -6.00 -19.87
CA GLY A 396 22.33 -6.28 -18.55
C GLY A 396 21.19 -6.27 -17.52
N GLY A 397 20.87 -7.43 -16.95
CA GLY A 397 19.64 -7.61 -16.17
C GLY A 397 18.84 -8.88 -16.50
N GLY A 398 19.23 -9.62 -17.54
CA GLY A 398 18.62 -10.91 -17.90
C GLY A 398 17.71 -10.77 -19.12
N ALA A 399 17.41 -11.89 -19.80
CA ALA A 399 16.65 -11.86 -21.05
C ALA A 399 15.16 -11.50 -20.87
N ARG A 400 14.67 -11.39 -19.63
CA ARG A 400 13.27 -11.12 -19.27
C ARG A 400 13.20 -9.87 -18.41
N ILE A 401 12.34 -8.92 -18.80
CA ILE A 401 11.98 -7.74 -18.01
C ILE A 401 10.51 -7.90 -17.60
N PRO A 402 10.19 -8.15 -16.32
CA PRO A 402 8.81 -8.40 -15.89
C PRO A 402 7.86 -7.24 -16.21
N GLY A 403 6.61 -7.55 -16.56
CA GLY A 403 5.56 -6.53 -16.67
C GLY A 403 5.21 -5.97 -15.29
N LEU A 404 4.98 -4.66 -15.16
CA LEU A 404 4.77 -4.05 -13.84
C LEU A 404 3.54 -4.63 -13.12
N LYS A 405 2.37 -4.60 -13.76
CA LYS A 405 1.12 -5.10 -13.15
C LYS A 405 1.14 -6.61 -12.98
N SER A 406 1.63 -7.37 -13.96
CA SER A 406 1.74 -8.84 -13.86
C SER A 406 2.70 -9.25 -12.73
N PHE A 407 3.81 -8.53 -12.56
CA PHE A 407 4.75 -8.76 -11.46
C PHE A 407 4.07 -8.53 -10.11
N ILE A 408 3.42 -7.38 -9.92
CA ILE A 408 2.77 -7.03 -8.63
C ILE A 408 1.72 -8.08 -8.26
N THR A 409 0.85 -8.47 -9.19
CA THR A 409 -0.21 -9.47 -8.93
C THR A 409 0.38 -10.81 -8.49
N GLN A 410 1.34 -11.34 -9.23
CA GLN A 410 1.97 -12.62 -8.90
C GLN A 410 2.80 -12.54 -7.61
N ARG A 411 3.52 -11.43 -7.43
CA ARG A 411 4.34 -11.19 -6.24
C ARG A 411 3.50 -11.09 -4.99
N ALA A 412 2.39 -10.34 -5.03
CA ALA A 412 1.48 -10.21 -3.90
C ALA A 412 0.88 -11.56 -3.50
N GLN A 413 0.48 -12.38 -4.48
CA GLN A 413 0.00 -13.73 -4.21
C GLN A 413 1.09 -14.61 -3.58
N SER A 414 2.32 -14.57 -4.11
CA SER A 414 3.44 -15.34 -3.57
C SER A 414 3.80 -14.95 -2.15
N VAL A 415 3.86 -13.65 -1.86
CA VAL A 415 4.14 -13.11 -0.52
C VAL A 415 3.07 -13.55 0.47
N ARG A 416 1.78 -13.44 0.11
CA ARG A 416 0.66 -13.92 0.94
C ARG A 416 0.78 -15.41 1.25
N THR A 417 1.03 -16.25 0.25
CA THR A 417 1.22 -17.69 0.46
C THR A 417 2.39 -17.97 1.41
N GLN A 418 3.51 -17.27 1.24
CA GLN A 418 4.68 -17.45 2.10
C GLN A 418 4.43 -17.03 3.55
N LEU A 419 3.70 -15.92 3.76
CA LEU A 419 3.30 -15.47 5.10
C LEU A 419 2.32 -16.45 5.76
N ASN A 420 1.30 -16.92 5.02
CA ASN A 420 0.34 -17.90 5.51
C ASN A 420 1.01 -19.23 5.90
N ASN A 421 2.00 -19.69 5.12
CA ASN A 421 2.79 -20.88 5.46
C ASN A 421 3.62 -20.72 6.75
N LEU A 422 3.88 -19.48 7.17
CA LEU A 422 4.51 -19.15 8.45
C LEU A 422 3.50 -18.86 9.56
N GLY A 423 2.19 -18.98 9.29
CA GLY A 423 1.12 -18.64 10.23
C GLY A 423 0.92 -17.13 10.44
N ILE A 424 1.36 -16.30 9.49
CA ILE A 424 1.24 -14.84 9.53
C ILE A 424 0.20 -14.41 8.51
N PHE A 425 -0.93 -13.84 8.95
CA PHE A 425 -2.08 -13.56 8.08
C PHE A 425 -2.22 -12.10 7.66
N CYS A 426 -1.41 -11.18 8.20
CA CYS A 426 -1.38 -9.77 7.82
C CYS A 426 -2.74 -9.06 7.83
N VAL A 427 -3.59 -9.47 8.75
CA VAL A 427 -4.89 -8.86 8.99
C VAL A 427 -4.68 -7.46 9.60
N LEU A 428 -5.37 -6.46 9.06
CA LEU A 428 -5.48 -5.16 9.74
C LEU A 428 -6.29 -5.37 11.02
N PRO A 429 -5.78 -5.02 12.20
CA PRO A 429 -6.67 -4.87 13.34
C PRO A 429 -7.76 -3.89 12.95
N ALA A 430 -9.03 -4.27 13.10
CA ALA A 430 -10.13 -3.31 13.00
C ALA A 430 -9.91 -2.21 14.05
N GLU A 431 -10.17 -0.96 13.70
CA GLU A 431 -10.17 0.13 14.67
C GLU A 431 -11.53 0.19 15.38
N SER A 432 -11.56 0.79 16.58
CA SER A 432 -12.81 0.95 17.33
C SER A 432 -13.82 1.75 16.49
N GLY A 433 -15.04 1.21 16.37
CA GLY A 433 -16.10 1.77 15.54
C GLY A 433 -16.13 1.31 14.09
N GLU A 434 -15.11 0.61 13.58
CA GLU A 434 -15.14 0.00 12.22
C GLU A 434 -15.99 -1.28 12.18
N LEU A 435 -15.89 -2.11 13.23
CA LEU A 435 -16.75 -3.26 13.48
C LEU A 435 -17.51 -3.04 14.78
N VAL A 436 -18.82 -3.21 14.73
CA VAL A 436 -19.72 -2.98 15.88
C VAL A 436 -20.71 -4.12 16.01
N ILE A 437 -21.09 -4.44 17.25
CA ILE A 437 -22.24 -5.31 17.54
C ILE A 437 -23.47 -4.49 17.14
N ASN A 438 -24.20 -4.89 16.11
CA ASN A 438 -25.25 -4.06 15.52
C ASN A 438 -26.65 -4.43 16.00
N GLU A 439 -26.90 -5.72 16.12
CA GLU A 439 -28.18 -6.28 16.53
C GLU A 439 -27.95 -7.63 17.23
N PHE A 440 -28.78 -7.99 18.20
CA PHE A 440 -28.75 -9.33 18.79
C PHE A 440 -30.11 -9.73 19.38
N MET A 441 -30.37 -11.02 19.47
CA MET A 441 -31.55 -11.59 20.12
C MET A 441 -31.13 -12.78 20.99
N ALA A 442 -31.42 -12.70 22.29
CA ALA A 442 -31.09 -13.75 23.28
C ALA A 442 -32.33 -14.57 23.75
N ASP A 443 -33.43 -14.45 23.01
CA ASP A 443 -34.67 -15.20 23.23
C ASP A 443 -35.45 -15.25 21.90
N ASN A 444 -35.09 -16.21 21.04
CA ASN A 444 -35.54 -16.32 19.65
C ASN A 444 -36.36 -17.59 19.40
N ASP A 445 -37.63 -17.43 19.01
CA ASP A 445 -38.52 -18.52 18.57
C ASP A 445 -38.94 -18.37 17.09
N THR A 446 -38.39 -17.39 16.36
CA THR A 446 -38.97 -16.95 15.07
C THR A 446 -38.00 -16.94 13.90
N ILE A 447 -36.71 -16.67 14.12
CA ILE A 447 -35.71 -16.62 13.06
C ILE A 447 -34.91 -17.92 13.10
N PRO A 448 -35.05 -18.81 12.09
CA PRO A 448 -34.26 -20.01 12.06
C PRO A 448 -32.82 -19.72 11.58
N ASP A 449 -31.89 -20.50 12.11
CA ASP A 449 -30.54 -20.66 11.60
C ASP A 449 -30.55 -21.43 10.25
N PRO A 450 -29.39 -21.64 9.60
CA PRO A 450 -29.30 -22.39 8.36
C PRO A 450 -29.74 -23.86 8.45
N ASP A 451 -29.70 -24.48 9.64
CA ASP A 451 -30.15 -25.85 9.89
C ASP A 451 -31.65 -25.94 10.30
N GLY A 452 -32.30 -24.79 10.54
CA GLY A 452 -33.74 -24.65 10.78
C GLY A 452 -34.14 -24.49 12.26
N GLU A 453 -33.18 -24.35 13.16
CA GLU A 453 -33.33 -24.17 14.60
C GLU A 453 -33.43 -22.68 14.96
N THR A 454 -34.22 -22.32 15.97
CA THR A 454 -34.40 -20.91 16.36
C THR A 454 -33.48 -20.60 17.55
N ASP A 455 -32.22 -20.28 17.23
CA ASP A 455 -31.20 -20.00 18.24
C ASP A 455 -30.93 -18.51 18.45
N ASP A 456 -30.27 -18.20 19.56
CA ASP A 456 -29.84 -16.84 19.85
C ASP A 456 -28.80 -16.42 18.81
N TRP A 457 -28.72 -15.13 18.52
CA TRP A 457 -27.80 -14.64 17.50
C TRP A 457 -27.30 -13.24 17.78
N ILE A 458 -26.13 -12.96 17.23
CA ILE A 458 -25.41 -11.70 17.31
C ILE A 458 -25.05 -11.29 15.88
N GLU A 459 -25.39 -10.06 15.52
CA GLU A 459 -25.00 -9.45 14.26
C GLU A 459 -23.88 -8.44 14.46
N ILE A 460 -22.88 -8.51 13.58
CA ILE A 460 -21.77 -7.56 13.49
C ILE A 460 -21.90 -6.79 12.19
N TYR A 461 -21.77 -5.46 12.26
CA TYR A 461 -21.82 -4.57 11.11
C TYR A 461 -20.46 -3.92 10.85
N ASN A 462 -20.07 -3.89 9.57
CA ASN A 462 -18.91 -3.14 9.10
C ASN A 462 -19.34 -1.72 8.68
N THR A 463 -18.93 -0.72 9.44
CA THR A 463 -19.29 0.70 9.22
C THR A 463 -18.45 1.37 8.13
N THR A 464 -17.49 0.64 7.54
CA THR A 464 -16.47 1.20 6.66
C THR A 464 -16.77 0.91 5.19
N ASN A 465 -16.04 1.60 4.32
CA ASN A 465 -16.09 1.39 2.87
C ASN A 465 -15.08 0.33 2.36
N ARG A 466 -14.50 -0.49 3.26
CA ARG A 466 -13.53 -1.54 2.93
C ARG A 466 -13.96 -2.87 3.54
N THR A 467 -13.61 -3.98 2.89
CA THR A 467 -13.79 -5.31 3.47
C THR A 467 -12.92 -5.44 4.72
N ILE A 468 -13.48 -5.97 5.81
CA ILE A 468 -12.75 -6.26 7.05
C ILE A 468 -12.67 -7.78 7.22
N ASP A 469 -11.46 -8.28 7.48
CA ASP A 469 -11.19 -9.69 7.79
C ASP A 469 -11.18 -9.86 9.31
N LEU A 470 -12.03 -10.77 9.80
CA LEU A 470 -12.21 -11.06 11.22
C LEU A 470 -11.38 -12.28 11.65
N SER A 471 -10.64 -12.91 10.75
CA SER A 471 -9.85 -14.12 11.01
C SER A 471 -8.99 -13.97 12.27
N GLY A 472 -9.28 -14.78 13.28
CA GLY A 472 -8.54 -14.79 14.53
C GLY A 472 -8.98 -13.75 15.57
N MET A 473 -9.91 -12.84 15.26
CA MET A 473 -10.59 -11.99 16.24
C MET A 473 -11.48 -12.84 17.16
N TYR A 474 -12.05 -12.23 18.21
CA TYR A 474 -12.80 -12.96 19.22
C TYR A 474 -14.18 -12.36 19.53
N LEU A 475 -15.14 -13.24 19.81
CA LEU A 475 -16.45 -12.93 20.37
C LEU A 475 -16.61 -13.63 21.72
N SER A 476 -17.25 -12.96 22.68
CA SER A 476 -17.46 -13.50 24.03
C SER A 476 -18.71 -12.94 24.68
N ASP A 477 -19.35 -13.75 25.54
CA ASP A 477 -20.43 -13.37 26.45
C ASP A 477 -19.90 -12.85 27.82
N LYS A 478 -18.56 -12.81 28.00
CA LYS A 478 -17.91 -12.50 29.28
C LYS A 478 -16.79 -11.49 29.10
N MET A 479 -16.96 -10.31 29.70
CA MET A 479 -15.93 -9.25 29.70
C MET A 479 -14.59 -9.69 30.28
N THR A 480 -14.58 -10.67 31.19
CA THR A 480 -13.36 -11.21 31.82
C THR A 480 -12.69 -12.32 31.00
N GLN A 481 -13.28 -12.75 29.89
CA GLN A 481 -12.78 -13.83 29.05
C GLN A 481 -12.91 -13.45 27.56
N PRO A 482 -12.09 -12.50 27.06
CA PRO A 482 -12.22 -11.97 25.70
C PRO A 482 -11.98 -13.01 24.59
N THR A 483 -11.32 -14.13 24.87
CA THR A 483 -10.92 -15.14 23.88
C THR A 483 -11.86 -16.36 23.83
N LYS A 484 -13.15 -16.22 24.17
CA LYS A 484 -14.05 -17.36 24.37
C LYS A 484 -14.33 -18.12 23.06
N TRP A 485 -14.69 -17.40 22.00
CA TRP A 485 -14.86 -17.93 20.66
C TRP A 485 -14.01 -17.13 19.68
N GLN A 486 -13.29 -17.81 18.79
CA GLN A 486 -12.42 -17.19 17.79
C GLN A 486 -13.05 -17.33 16.41
N PHE A 487 -13.12 -16.22 15.66
CA PHE A 487 -13.61 -16.24 14.28
C PHE A 487 -12.73 -17.16 13.41
N PRO A 488 -13.34 -18.07 12.63
CA PRO A 488 -12.62 -18.94 11.70
C PRO A 488 -11.82 -18.16 10.66
N GLN A 489 -10.77 -18.80 10.14
CA GLN A 489 -9.95 -18.23 9.07
C GLN A 489 -10.78 -18.01 7.79
N GLY A 490 -10.58 -16.87 7.14
CA GLY A 490 -11.31 -16.44 5.94
C GLY A 490 -12.64 -15.74 6.22
N THR A 491 -12.99 -15.52 7.48
CA THR A 491 -14.22 -14.78 7.83
C THR A 491 -14.05 -13.30 7.48
N THR A 492 -14.87 -12.78 6.59
CA THR A 492 -14.81 -11.37 6.14
C THR A 492 -16.19 -10.74 6.15
N ILE A 493 -16.23 -9.42 6.33
CA ILE A 493 -17.43 -8.60 6.18
C ILE A 493 -17.13 -7.54 5.12
N GLU A 494 -17.90 -7.55 4.03
CA GLU A 494 -17.79 -6.56 2.96
C GLU A 494 -18.13 -5.14 3.44
N PRO A 495 -17.76 -4.09 2.67
CA PRO A 495 -18.19 -2.72 2.97
C PRO A 495 -19.69 -2.62 3.22
N ASP A 496 -20.10 -1.94 4.29
CA ASP A 496 -21.50 -1.83 4.71
C ASP A 496 -22.22 -3.18 4.90
N GLY A 497 -21.45 -4.26 5.08
CA GLY A 497 -21.95 -5.62 5.24
C GLY A 497 -22.28 -5.98 6.69
N TYR A 498 -23.08 -7.03 6.83
CA TYR A 498 -23.53 -7.59 8.10
C TYR A 498 -23.11 -9.07 8.18
N LEU A 499 -22.81 -9.54 9.39
CA LEU A 499 -22.45 -10.92 9.66
C LEU A 499 -23.18 -11.42 10.90
N ILE A 500 -23.91 -12.52 10.74
CA ILE A 500 -24.63 -13.18 11.83
C ILE A 500 -23.77 -14.31 12.39
N VAL A 501 -23.69 -14.36 13.73
CA VAL A 501 -23.11 -15.45 14.50
C VAL A 501 -24.20 -16.00 15.42
N TRP A 502 -24.51 -17.28 15.29
CA TRP A 502 -25.44 -18.00 16.16
C TRP A 502 -24.75 -18.31 17.48
N ALA A 503 -25.44 -18.11 18.59
CA ALA A 503 -24.95 -18.33 19.94
C ALA A 503 -25.76 -19.48 20.57
N ASP A 504 -25.36 -20.70 20.27
CA ASP A 504 -26.14 -21.93 20.50
C ASP A 504 -25.37 -23.05 21.22
N GLU A 505 -24.05 -22.89 21.40
CA GLU A 505 -23.13 -23.93 21.88
C GLU A 505 -22.89 -25.10 20.90
N ASP A 506 -23.22 -24.95 19.61
CA ASP A 506 -23.05 -25.98 18.58
C ASP A 506 -22.19 -25.52 17.40
N SER A 507 -20.86 -25.63 17.55
CA SER A 507 -19.92 -25.29 16.49
C SER A 507 -19.90 -26.25 15.27
N THR A 508 -20.78 -27.25 15.21
CA THR A 508 -20.77 -28.28 14.14
C THR A 508 -21.74 -28.00 13.00
N GLN A 509 -22.59 -26.99 13.16
CA GLN A 509 -23.65 -26.61 12.22
C GLN A 509 -23.16 -25.73 11.06
N ALA A 510 -24.03 -25.59 10.06
CA ALA A 510 -23.72 -24.85 8.84
C ALA A 510 -23.81 -23.34 9.07
N GLY A 511 -22.67 -22.68 9.26
CA GLY A 511 -22.65 -21.23 9.43
C GLY A 511 -21.55 -20.82 10.40
N LEU A 512 -21.76 -19.70 11.08
CA LEU A 512 -20.92 -19.29 12.20
C LEU A 512 -21.69 -19.51 13.50
N HIS A 513 -21.25 -20.50 14.27
CA HIS A 513 -21.86 -20.89 15.53
C HIS A 513 -20.83 -20.79 16.66
N ALA A 514 -21.18 -20.00 17.68
CA ALA A 514 -20.36 -19.73 18.84
C ALA A 514 -20.47 -20.85 19.86
N ASN A 515 -19.39 -21.08 20.60
CA ASN A 515 -19.35 -22.09 21.68
C ASN A 515 -19.98 -21.59 22.99
N PHE A 516 -20.95 -20.69 22.89
CA PHE A 516 -21.70 -20.11 24.00
C PHE A 516 -23.10 -19.72 23.56
N LYS A 517 -24.04 -19.67 24.50
CA LYS A 517 -25.40 -19.19 24.32
C LYS A 517 -25.66 -17.90 25.09
N LEU A 518 -26.62 -17.10 24.64
CA LEU A 518 -26.98 -15.88 25.34
C LEU A 518 -28.02 -16.12 26.45
N SER A 519 -28.01 -15.31 27.49
CA SER A 519 -28.99 -15.36 28.58
C SER A 519 -30.13 -14.37 28.35
N ALA A 520 -31.35 -14.88 28.21
CA ALA A 520 -32.57 -14.05 28.17
C ALA A 520 -32.77 -13.17 29.42
N SER A 521 -32.10 -13.46 30.55
CA SER A 521 -32.14 -12.63 31.76
C SER A 521 -31.16 -11.44 31.76
N GLY A 522 -30.22 -11.41 30.80
CA GLY A 522 -29.22 -10.36 30.63
C GLY A 522 -27.79 -10.77 30.99
N GLU A 523 -26.83 -10.26 30.23
CA GLU A 523 -25.37 -10.44 30.41
C GLU A 523 -24.58 -9.42 29.57
N SER A 524 -23.39 -9.76 29.04
CA SER A 524 -22.64 -8.89 28.13
C SER A 524 -22.24 -9.61 26.85
N ILE A 525 -21.98 -8.84 25.78
CA ILE A 525 -21.34 -9.31 24.55
C ILE A 525 -20.11 -8.44 24.32
N LEU A 526 -19.00 -9.06 23.94
CA LEU A 526 -17.71 -8.43 23.72
C LEU A 526 -17.13 -8.87 22.37
N LEU A 527 -16.81 -7.90 21.53
CA LEU A 527 -16.05 -8.08 20.29
C LEU A 527 -14.62 -7.55 20.51
N SER A 528 -13.63 -8.41 20.33
CA SER A 528 -12.21 -8.08 20.54
C SER A 528 -11.35 -8.43 19.33
N ASN A 529 -10.32 -7.63 19.12
CA ASN A 529 -9.36 -7.79 18.05
C ASN A 529 -8.37 -8.94 18.31
N VAL A 530 -7.53 -9.27 17.32
CA VAL A 530 -6.49 -10.31 17.44
C VAL A 530 -5.47 -10.02 18.55
N ASP A 531 -5.24 -8.74 18.87
CA ASP A 531 -4.35 -8.29 19.94
C ASP A 531 -5.07 -8.10 21.28
N LEU A 532 -6.34 -8.52 21.37
CA LEU A 532 -7.23 -8.42 22.52
C LEU A 532 -7.69 -6.99 22.86
N SER A 533 -7.42 -6.00 22.00
CA SER A 533 -8.07 -4.69 22.11
C SER A 533 -9.59 -4.84 21.92
N VAL A 534 -10.37 -4.14 22.74
CA VAL A 534 -11.84 -4.15 22.65
C VAL A 534 -12.26 -3.28 21.47
N LEU A 535 -13.01 -3.87 20.54
CA LEU A 535 -13.60 -3.16 19.40
C LEU A 535 -14.94 -2.55 19.77
N ASP A 536 -15.82 -3.37 20.36
CA ASP A 536 -17.15 -2.99 20.82
C ASP A 536 -17.63 -3.94 21.93
N SER A 537 -18.55 -3.45 22.77
CA SER A 537 -19.18 -4.25 23.81
C SER A 537 -20.55 -3.71 24.19
N VAL A 538 -21.43 -4.60 24.66
CA VAL A 538 -22.73 -4.24 25.21
C VAL A 538 -23.00 -5.06 26.46
N THR A 539 -23.58 -4.44 27.50
CA THR A 539 -24.19 -5.12 28.64
C THR A 539 -25.69 -4.91 28.56
N PHE A 540 -26.47 -5.99 28.61
CA PHE A 540 -27.92 -5.97 28.42
C PHE A 540 -28.65 -6.65 29.57
N GLY A 541 -29.92 -6.27 29.76
CA GLY A 541 -30.80 -6.83 30.78
C GLY A 541 -31.76 -7.87 30.21
N ALA A 542 -32.83 -8.16 30.94
CA ALA A 542 -33.86 -9.11 30.51
C ALA A 542 -34.40 -8.79 29.11
N GLN A 543 -34.52 -9.82 28.27
CA GLN A 543 -35.01 -9.74 26.90
C GLN A 543 -36.50 -10.07 26.83
N THR A 544 -37.14 -9.61 25.76
CA THR A 544 -38.52 -9.99 25.41
C THR A 544 -38.43 -10.92 24.21
N THR A 545 -39.06 -12.10 24.31
CA THR A 545 -39.06 -13.11 23.25
C THR A 545 -39.41 -12.50 21.90
N ASN A 546 -38.60 -12.80 20.88
CA ASN A 546 -38.72 -12.34 19.49
C ASN A 546 -38.54 -10.83 19.25
N LEU A 547 -38.06 -10.07 20.23
CA LEU A 547 -37.60 -8.68 20.00
C LEU A 547 -36.08 -8.64 20.09
N ALA A 548 -35.46 -8.08 19.05
CA ALA A 548 -34.03 -7.88 19.02
C ALA A 548 -33.64 -6.57 19.69
N MET A 549 -32.45 -6.55 20.26
CA MET A 549 -31.77 -5.32 20.66
C MET A 549 -30.97 -4.82 19.46
N ALA A 550 -31.40 -3.72 18.86
CA ALA A 550 -30.81 -3.17 17.65
C ALA A 550 -30.25 -1.76 17.90
N ARG A 551 -29.06 -1.46 17.37
CA ARG A 551 -28.47 -0.10 17.43
C ARG A 551 -29.27 0.87 16.57
N MET A 552 -29.71 1.97 17.16
CA MET A 552 -30.45 3.04 16.48
C MET A 552 -29.90 4.43 16.83
N PRO A 553 -29.28 5.18 15.89
CA PRO A 553 -29.04 4.84 14.47
C PRO A 553 -28.19 3.57 14.24
N ASN A 554 -28.32 2.94 13.07
CA ASN A 554 -27.60 1.75 12.65
C ASN A 554 -26.08 1.97 12.80
N GLY A 555 -25.39 0.97 13.34
CA GLY A 555 -23.95 0.98 13.57
C GLY A 555 -23.39 1.98 14.59
N THR A 556 -24.16 2.98 15.03
CA THR A 556 -23.62 4.11 15.82
C THR A 556 -24.42 4.48 17.06
N GLY A 557 -25.70 4.11 17.10
CA GLY A 557 -26.61 4.50 18.16
C GLY A 557 -26.65 3.54 19.34
N GLU A 558 -27.49 3.94 20.30
CA GLU A 558 -27.85 3.14 21.46
C GLU A 558 -28.73 1.96 21.04
N PHE A 559 -28.65 0.85 21.78
CA PHE A 559 -29.53 -0.29 21.57
C PHE A 559 -30.97 -0.01 21.99
N ARG A 560 -31.94 -0.44 21.17
CA ARG A 560 -33.37 -0.38 21.45
C ARG A 560 -34.02 -1.71 21.08
N GLN A 561 -35.05 -2.11 21.83
CA GLN A 561 -35.86 -3.26 21.46
C GLN A 561 -36.76 -2.92 20.26
N GLN A 562 -36.71 -3.75 19.22
CA GLN A 562 -37.57 -3.66 18.05
C GLN A 562 -37.74 -5.03 17.36
N PRO A 563 -38.66 -5.17 16.38
CA PRO A 563 -38.68 -6.33 15.52
C PRO A 563 -37.32 -6.51 14.82
N PRO A 564 -36.86 -7.77 14.65
CA PRO A 564 -35.51 -8.05 14.19
C PRO A 564 -35.27 -7.67 12.72
N THR A 565 -34.05 -7.21 12.41
CA THR A 565 -33.61 -6.80 11.06
C THR A 565 -32.33 -7.51 10.57
N PRO A 566 -32.20 -8.85 10.71
CA PRO A 566 -30.96 -9.56 10.43
C PRO A 566 -30.52 -9.42 8.98
N GLY A 567 -29.28 -8.98 8.78
CA GLY A 567 -28.66 -8.71 7.49
C GLY A 567 -29.02 -7.35 6.88
N TYR A 568 -29.72 -6.48 7.60
CA TYR A 568 -30.24 -5.20 7.10
C TYR A 568 -30.01 -4.05 8.08
N ASN A 569 -30.29 -2.84 7.61
CA ASN A 569 -30.17 -1.63 8.41
C ASN A 569 -31.31 -1.54 9.47
N ASN A 570 -30.94 -1.20 10.70
CA ASN A 570 -31.82 -1.12 11.88
C ASN A 570 -32.81 0.06 11.89
N GLU A 571 -32.65 1.07 11.03
CA GLU A 571 -33.63 2.11 10.84
C GLU A 571 -34.86 1.57 10.10
N LEU A 572 -35.85 1.13 10.87
CA LEU A 572 -37.20 0.98 10.35
C LEU A 572 -37.64 2.34 9.78
N PRO A 573 -38.09 2.43 8.51
CA PRO A 573 -38.54 3.69 7.94
C PRO A 573 -39.53 4.31 8.90
N SER A 574 -39.20 5.50 9.43
CA SER A 574 -40.18 6.31 10.14
C SER A 574 -41.40 6.38 9.23
N ALA A 575 -42.55 5.99 9.76
CA ALA A 575 -43.82 6.25 9.13
C ALA A 575 -43.95 7.78 9.00
N VAL A 576 -43.35 8.34 7.96
CA VAL A 576 -43.73 9.63 7.44
C VAL A 576 -45.16 9.38 6.99
N LEU A 577 -46.10 9.93 7.76
CA LEU A 577 -47.45 10.21 7.31
C LEU A 577 -47.36 11.23 6.17
N SER A 578 -46.75 10.81 5.06
CA SER A 578 -46.93 11.40 3.75
C SER A 578 -48.21 10.76 3.23
N THR A 579 -49.27 11.55 3.16
CA THR A 579 -50.55 11.19 2.53
C THR A 579 -50.44 11.01 1.01
N THR A 580 -49.31 10.51 0.52
CA THR A 580 -49.18 9.98 -0.83
C THR A 580 -49.78 8.58 -0.81
N GLU A 581 -50.93 8.44 -1.46
CA GLU A 581 -51.66 7.19 -1.65
C GLU A 581 -50.69 6.01 -1.78
N LEU A 582 -50.79 5.06 -0.84
CA LEU A 582 -50.17 3.74 -1.00
C LEU A 582 -50.52 3.25 -2.41
N PRO A 583 -49.58 2.67 -3.17
CA PRO A 583 -49.92 2.02 -4.42
C PRO A 583 -51.00 0.99 -4.11
N GLY A 584 -52.25 1.24 -4.50
CA GLY A 584 -53.37 0.35 -4.19
C GLY A 584 -53.29 -1.02 -4.88
N THR A 585 -52.19 -1.31 -5.58
CA THR A 585 -52.02 -2.49 -6.41
C THR A 585 -50.63 -3.11 -6.23
N PHE A 586 -50.63 -4.45 -6.22
CA PHE A 586 -49.42 -5.26 -6.31
C PHE A 586 -48.86 -5.16 -7.74
N ARG A 587 -47.59 -4.74 -7.89
CA ARG A 587 -46.94 -4.64 -9.20
C ARG A 587 -45.48 -5.03 -9.10
N ILE A 588 -44.98 -5.79 -10.06
CA ILE A 588 -43.55 -6.04 -10.24
C ILE A 588 -43.07 -5.31 -11.50
N ARG A 589 -41.97 -4.57 -11.41
CA ARG A 589 -41.35 -3.90 -12.56
C ARG A 589 -40.30 -4.80 -13.19
N GLN A 590 -40.05 -4.58 -14.47
CA GLN A 590 -38.97 -5.27 -15.16
C GLN A 590 -37.63 -4.89 -14.53
N ASN A 591 -36.73 -5.86 -14.39
CA ASN A 591 -35.39 -5.65 -13.87
C ASN A 591 -34.56 -4.70 -14.77
N TYR A 592 -33.70 -3.88 -14.20
CA TYR A 592 -32.76 -3.04 -14.94
C TYR A 592 -31.35 -3.06 -14.30
N PRO A 593 -30.28 -3.25 -15.08
CA PRO A 593 -30.26 -3.57 -16.52
C PRO A 593 -30.85 -4.95 -16.84
N ASN A 594 -31.32 -5.18 -18.08
CA ASN A 594 -31.69 -6.49 -18.61
C ASN A 594 -31.42 -6.57 -20.14
N PRO A 595 -30.47 -7.40 -20.64
CA PRO A 595 -29.64 -8.34 -19.89
C PRO A 595 -28.74 -7.67 -18.84
N PHE A 596 -28.35 -8.42 -17.81
CA PHE A 596 -27.53 -7.93 -16.70
C PHE A 596 -26.21 -8.69 -16.53
N ASN A 597 -25.20 -8.05 -15.94
CA ASN A 597 -23.90 -8.63 -15.62
C ASN A 597 -23.15 -7.82 -14.53
N PRO A 598 -22.84 -8.40 -13.36
CA PRO A 598 -23.56 -9.50 -12.71
C PRO A 598 -24.77 -9.00 -11.91
N LEU A 599 -24.96 -7.68 -11.76
CA LEU A 599 -26.00 -7.09 -10.90
C LEU A 599 -27.19 -6.54 -11.70
N THR A 600 -28.40 -6.75 -11.17
CA THR A 600 -29.63 -6.09 -11.64
C THR A 600 -30.55 -5.79 -10.47
N LYS A 601 -31.39 -4.76 -10.63
CA LYS A 601 -32.34 -4.31 -9.62
C LYS A 601 -33.77 -4.55 -10.08
N VAL A 602 -34.64 -5.01 -9.17
CA VAL A 602 -36.07 -5.24 -9.42
C VAL A 602 -36.89 -4.42 -8.45
N ASP A 603 -37.62 -3.44 -8.95
CA ASP A 603 -38.57 -2.65 -8.17
C ASP A 603 -39.95 -3.31 -8.16
N PHE A 604 -40.66 -3.26 -7.04
CA PHE A 604 -42.02 -3.79 -6.90
C PHE A 604 -42.84 -2.98 -5.90
N SER A 605 -44.17 -3.01 -6.04
CA SER A 605 -45.12 -2.36 -5.14
C SER A 605 -46.00 -3.39 -4.44
N LEU A 606 -46.26 -3.16 -3.16
CA LEU A 606 -47.11 -3.97 -2.30
C LEU A 606 -48.34 -3.14 -1.84
N PRO A 607 -49.57 -3.66 -1.99
CA PRO A 607 -50.79 -2.92 -1.66
C PRO A 607 -51.06 -2.78 -0.16
N ASN A 608 -50.47 -3.65 0.67
CA ASN A 608 -50.61 -3.64 2.12
C ASN A 608 -49.38 -4.30 2.76
N THR A 609 -49.24 -4.13 4.07
CA THR A 609 -48.24 -4.83 4.88
C THR A 609 -48.58 -6.31 4.96
N GLY A 610 -47.59 -7.18 4.82
CA GLY A 610 -47.73 -8.61 5.02
C GLY A 610 -46.51 -9.40 4.56
N TRP A 611 -46.56 -10.71 4.76
CA TRP A 611 -45.48 -11.63 4.42
C TRP A 611 -45.20 -11.70 2.92
N VAL A 612 -43.94 -11.51 2.52
CA VAL A 612 -43.46 -11.52 1.14
C VAL A 612 -42.33 -12.53 0.97
N VAL A 613 -42.43 -13.31 -0.11
CA VAL A 613 -41.35 -14.20 -0.56
C VAL A 613 -40.91 -13.77 -1.95
N VAL A 614 -39.61 -13.56 -2.13
CA VAL A 614 -38.96 -13.29 -3.41
C VAL A 614 -38.04 -14.46 -3.74
N SER A 615 -38.33 -15.18 -4.80
CA SER A 615 -37.60 -16.38 -5.21
C SER A 615 -37.12 -16.28 -6.64
N LEU A 616 -35.90 -16.75 -6.89
CA LEU A 616 -35.27 -16.85 -8.19
C LEU A 616 -35.32 -18.31 -8.69
N TYR A 617 -35.78 -18.52 -9.92
CA TYR A 617 -35.88 -19.82 -10.56
C TYR A 617 -35.09 -19.85 -11.87
N ASP A 618 -34.58 -21.02 -12.24
CA ASP A 618 -33.97 -21.24 -13.56
C ASP A 618 -35.03 -21.55 -14.64
N ILE A 619 -34.58 -21.80 -15.89
CA ILE A 619 -35.47 -22.10 -17.02
C ILE A 619 -36.22 -23.44 -16.89
N THR A 620 -35.76 -24.35 -16.03
CA THR A 620 -36.43 -25.63 -15.75
C THR A 620 -37.49 -25.50 -14.66
N GLY A 621 -37.53 -24.36 -13.97
CA GLY A 621 -38.40 -24.12 -12.83
C GLY A 621 -37.80 -24.57 -11.49
N ALA A 622 -36.51 -24.94 -11.46
CA ALA A 622 -35.82 -25.26 -10.21
C ALA A 622 -35.54 -23.97 -9.43
N LEU A 623 -35.75 -24.00 -8.11
CA LEU A 623 -35.45 -22.89 -7.21
C LEU A 623 -33.92 -22.72 -7.12
N VAL A 624 -33.45 -21.52 -7.48
CA VAL A 624 -32.04 -21.15 -7.46
C VAL A 624 -31.67 -20.48 -6.14
N ALA A 625 -32.50 -19.52 -5.69
CA ALA A 625 -32.29 -18.79 -4.45
C ALA A 625 -33.61 -18.18 -3.95
N THR A 626 -33.73 -18.00 -2.64
CA THR A 626 -34.74 -17.12 -2.03
C THR A 626 -34.03 -15.84 -1.62
N LEU A 627 -34.38 -14.73 -2.25
CA LEU A 627 -33.73 -13.42 -2.04
C LEU A 627 -34.36 -12.63 -0.89
N LEU A 628 -35.61 -12.95 -0.56
CA LEU A 628 -36.33 -12.36 0.55
C LEU A 628 -37.39 -13.36 1.02
N ASN A 629 -37.55 -13.51 2.32
CA ASN A 629 -38.65 -14.26 2.94
C ASN A 629 -38.96 -13.63 4.30
N GLY A 630 -39.91 -12.71 4.36
CA GLY A 630 -40.21 -11.96 5.58
C GLY A 630 -41.38 -11.00 5.44
N GLU A 631 -41.76 -10.37 6.55
CA GLU A 631 -42.82 -9.35 6.55
C GLU A 631 -42.34 -8.03 5.93
N MET A 632 -43.11 -7.48 4.99
CA MET A 632 -42.83 -6.18 4.37
C MET A 632 -44.02 -5.25 4.51
N ILE A 633 -43.75 -3.96 4.73
CA ILE A 633 -44.77 -2.91 4.74
C ILE A 633 -45.37 -2.67 3.34
N GLY A 634 -46.61 -2.21 3.25
CA GLY A 634 -47.19 -1.75 1.98
C GLY A 634 -46.40 -0.55 1.42
N GLY A 635 -46.16 -0.50 0.12
CA GLY A 635 -45.34 0.55 -0.51
C GLY A 635 -44.52 0.08 -1.70
N GLU A 636 -43.63 0.94 -2.20
CA GLU A 636 -42.64 0.59 -3.24
C GLU A 636 -41.36 0.07 -2.57
N HIS A 637 -40.80 -0.99 -3.16
CA HIS A 637 -39.66 -1.76 -2.67
C HIS A 637 -38.73 -2.12 -3.80
N SER A 638 -37.53 -2.60 -3.46
CA SER A 638 -36.60 -3.12 -4.45
C SER A 638 -35.74 -4.26 -3.93
N VAL A 639 -35.35 -5.16 -4.83
CA VAL A 639 -34.43 -6.27 -4.54
C VAL A 639 -33.33 -6.31 -5.59
N THR A 640 -32.10 -6.60 -5.15
CA THR A 640 -30.93 -6.77 -6.03
C THR A 640 -30.70 -8.25 -6.30
N VAL A 641 -30.45 -8.61 -7.56
CA VAL A 641 -30.07 -9.95 -7.98
C VAL A 641 -28.61 -9.96 -8.39
N ASN A 642 -27.82 -10.86 -7.79
CA ASN A 642 -26.40 -11.04 -8.09
C ASN A 642 -26.15 -12.34 -8.85
N GLY A 643 -25.70 -12.23 -10.09
CA GLY A 643 -25.40 -13.32 -11.00
C GLY A 643 -23.98 -13.88 -10.91
N ASN A 644 -23.13 -13.46 -9.95
CA ASN A 644 -21.73 -13.89 -9.86
C ASN A 644 -21.56 -15.42 -9.82
N ASN A 645 -22.46 -16.13 -9.16
CA ASN A 645 -22.42 -17.60 -9.03
C ASN A 645 -23.39 -18.33 -9.98
N LEU A 646 -24.00 -17.61 -10.92
CA LEU A 646 -24.98 -18.15 -11.87
C LEU A 646 -24.37 -18.31 -13.28
N HIS A 647 -24.86 -19.24 -14.09
CA HIS A 647 -24.44 -19.36 -15.49
C HIS A 647 -25.17 -18.34 -16.38
N SER A 648 -24.57 -17.93 -17.51
CA SER A 648 -25.28 -17.13 -18.51
C SER A 648 -26.55 -17.85 -18.95
N GLY A 649 -27.69 -17.16 -18.92
CA GLY A 649 -28.97 -17.83 -19.11
C GLY A 649 -30.18 -16.97 -18.77
N VAL A 650 -31.35 -17.60 -18.83
CA VAL A 650 -32.64 -16.99 -18.50
C VAL A 650 -33.05 -17.45 -17.11
N TYR A 651 -33.47 -16.48 -16.28
CA TYR A 651 -33.97 -16.70 -14.92
C TYR A 651 -35.34 -16.06 -14.76
N PHE A 652 -36.13 -16.57 -13.82
CA PHE A 652 -37.43 -16.02 -13.45
C PHE A 652 -37.42 -15.60 -12.00
N LEU A 653 -37.75 -14.33 -11.73
CA LEU A 653 -37.93 -13.85 -10.37
C LEU A 653 -39.42 -13.79 -10.05
N LYS A 654 -39.83 -14.48 -9.00
CA LYS A 654 -41.21 -14.58 -8.51
C LYS A 654 -41.32 -13.87 -7.16
N ILE A 655 -42.33 -13.02 -7.03
CA ILE A 655 -42.69 -12.35 -5.77
C ILE A 655 -44.10 -12.80 -5.37
N THR A 656 -44.30 -13.23 -4.13
CA THR A 656 -45.60 -13.61 -3.58
C THR A 656 -45.91 -12.86 -2.29
N GLN A 657 -47.11 -12.27 -2.19
CA GLN A 657 -47.66 -11.69 -0.96
C GLN A 657 -49.12 -12.13 -0.80
N GLY A 658 -49.39 -13.05 0.14
CA GLY A 658 -50.70 -13.66 0.30
C GLY A 658 -51.20 -14.32 -0.99
N LYS A 659 -52.28 -13.79 -1.60
CA LYS A 659 -52.82 -14.26 -2.90
C LYS A 659 -52.17 -13.57 -4.11
N ASN A 660 -51.41 -12.49 -3.91
CA ASN A 660 -50.76 -11.78 -5.00
C ASN A 660 -49.49 -12.51 -5.41
N THR A 661 -49.30 -12.74 -6.71
CA THR A 661 -48.10 -13.35 -7.27
C THR A 661 -47.71 -12.61 -8.54
N GLY A 662 -46.43 -12.24 -8.66
CA GLY A 662 -45.84 -11.64 -9.86
C GLY A 662 -44.60 -12.40 -10.27
N VAL A 663 -44.37 -12.51 -11.58
CA VAL A 663 -43.16 -13.16 -12.13
C VAL A 663 -42.61 -12.28 -13.25
N ILE A 664 -41.29 -12.08 -13.26
CA ILE A 664 -40.57 -11.43 -14.36
C ILE A 664 -39.46 -12.34 -14.89
N LYS A 665 -39.16 -12.21 -16.18
CA LYS A 665 -38.05 -12.88 -16.85
C LYS A 665 -36.83 -11.97 -16.86
N MET A 666 -35.67 -12.52 -16.52
CA MET A 666 -34.38 -11.84 -16.51
C MET A 666 -33.37 -12.62 -17.35
N THR A 667 -32.43 -11.92 -17.98
CA THR A 667 -31.38 -12.51 -18.81
C THR A 667 -30.02 -12.13 -18.24
N LEU A 668 -29.25 -13.10 -17.74
CA LEU A 668 -27.87 -12.94 -17.31
C LEU A 668 -26.93 -13.21 -18.49
N LEU A 669 -26.00 -12.28 -18.75
CA LEU A 669 -25.03 -12.41 -19.84
C LEU A 669 -23.62 -12.14 -19.30
N LYS A 670 -22.90 -13.22 -18.98
CA LYS A 670 -21.49 -13.16 -18.60
C LYS A 670 -20.57 -13.11 -19.80
#